data_AF-A0A7X6NZD5-F1
#
_entry.id   AF-A0A7X6NZD5-F1
#
_cell.length_a   1.000
_cell.length_b   1.000
_cell.length_c   1.000
_cell.angle_alpha   90.00
_cell.angle_beta   90.00
_cell.angle_gamma   90.00
#
_symmetry.space_group_name_H-M   'P 1'
#
loop_
_entity.id
_entity.type
_entity.pdbx_description
1 polymer ?
#
loop_
_entity_poly.entity_id
_entity_poly.type
_entity_poly.pdbx_seq_one_letter_code
_entity_poly.pdbx_strand_id
1 'polypeptide(L)'
;MRIIDNVNEVFGDDLKVEVREGSKLRIAASTFSIFAFEALRKELEQVQELEFIFTSPSFAAAKATGQLPKERRQFFIPSGSGGESSLYGSQFEIRLRNKLTQRAVARECAAWVRRKVRFRSNRTGAPMQQFATVDARLVYQPIQGFTSADLGYERGNAVSNIVTRLDEAPVAAQYVALFDQIWNNSAQVEEVTQAVYDHIASVYAENSPARIYFLILYNLFAEFLEDISEDVLPNDRTGYQETQVWQSLYNFQRDAAVGIINKLETYNGCILADSVGLGKTFTALAVIKYYELRNKSVLVLVPKKLAENWTNYNANLTTNIFARDRFNYDVLAHTDLSRSKGESLGLRLDRVNWGNYDLVVIDESHNFRNADYAEEKESRYQRLMRQVIREGVKTKVLMLSATPVNNRFNDLKNQLQLAYEGESENLAKQLNISTTIDKVFSDAQRVFNEWSKLPPEARTSDRILQMLDFDFFELLDSVTIARSRKHIRAFYDMTEIGAFPDRLPPKSIREPLSDLADAPTFNEIFEQLQALTLAAYTPLAYVFPSRISKYEDLYNVKGGQARSNIGQFGREQGLKKLMTVNLLKRLESSVEAFRLTLAKVGGAVDRALDSIQSRAGSLTDLDLTGIDLDVDDEDDANVEALSYGEKIRIDLDDVDVESW
;
A
#
# COMPACT_ATOMS: atom_id res chain seq x y z
N MET A 1 28.90 12.89 64.56
CA MET A 1 28.34 13.43 63.29
C MET A 1 29.41 13.46 62.20
N ARG A 2 29.18 12.75 61.09
CA ARG A 2 30.05 12.69 59.90
C ARG A 2 29.23 13.04 58.65
N ILE A 3 29.81 13.72 57.68
CA ILE A 3 29.13 14.13 56.44
C ILE A 3 29.65 13.29 55.28
N ILE A 4 28.74 12.65 54.55
CA ILE A 4 29.02 11.81 53.39
C ILE A 4 28.51 12.56 52.15
N ASP A 5 29.42 12.88 51.23
CA ASP A 5 29.14 13.72 50.05
C ASP A 5 28.96 12.93 48.74
N ASN A 6 29.10 11.60 48.79
CA ASN A 6 29.10 10.71 47.62
C ASN A 6 30.12 11.11 46.54
N VAL A 7 31.19 11.82 46.94
CA VAL A 7 32.32 12.21 46.07
C VAL A 7 33.64 11.71 46.65
N ASN A 8 33.90 12.02 47.93
CA ASN A 8 35.08 11.57 48.67
C ASN A 8 34.74 10.39 49.59
N GLU A 9 33.54 10.42 50.17
CA GLU A 9 33.01 9.34 51.00
C GLU A 9 31.68 8.87 50.40
N VAL A 10 31.56 7.55 50.20
CA VAL A 10 30.42 6.93 49.51
C VAL A 10 29.49 6.31 50.55
N PHE A 11 28.20 6.65 50.51
CA PHE A 11 27.20 6.15 51.46
C PHE A 11 27.12 4.62 51.45
N GLY A 12 27.13 4.01 50.28
CA GLY A 12 27.13 2.55 50.13
C GLY A 12 28.33 1.89 50.80
N ASP A 13 29.53 2.48 50.72
CA ASP A 13 30.73 1.90 51.33
C ASP A 13 30.75 2.05 52.85
N ASP A 14 30.27 3.19 53.38
CA ASP A 14 30.07 3.35 54.84
C ASP A 14 29.03 2.34 55.35
N LEU A 15 27.94 2.13 54.62
CA LEU A 15 26.92 1.14 54.96
C LEU A 15 27.49 -0.29 54.95
N LYS A 16 28.38 -0.64 54.00
CA LYS A 16 29.05 -1.96 53.97
C LYS A 16 29.89 -2.23 55.22
N VAL A 17 30.56 -1.22 55.74
CA VAL A 17 31.42 -1.34 56.92
C VAL A 17 30.59 -1.51 58.19
N GLU A 18 29.44 -0.85 58.25
CA GLU A 18 28.65 -0.76 59.48
C GLU A 18 27.58 -1.84 59.61
N VAL A 19 27.11 -2.42 58.50
CA VAL A 19 26.22 -3.59 58.48
C VAL A 19 26.99 -4.83 58.90
N ARG A 20 26.57 -5.47 60.00
CA ARG A 20 27.19 -6.68 60.53
C ARG A 20 26.23 -7.87 60.43
N GLU A 21 26.78 -9.06 60.62
CA GLU A 21 25.97 -10.28 60.72
C GLU A 21 24.95 -10.14 61.85
N GLY A 22 23.68 -10.36 61.52
CA GLY A 22 22.56 -10.21 62.46
C GLY A 22 22.05 -8.77 62.68
N SER A 23 22.58 -7.76 61.98
CA SER A 23 22.05 -6.39 62.07
C SER A 23 20.59 -6.31 61.58
N LYS A 24 19.81 -5.42 62.19
CA LYS A 24 18.46 -5.02 61.77
C LYS A 24 18.51 -3.66 61.07
N LEU A 25 18.11 -3.64 59.80
CA LEU A 25 18.07 -2.41 59.01
C LEU A 25 16.65 -1.87 58.94
N ARG A 26 16.50 -0.56 59.16
CA ARG A 26 15.24 0.16 58.95
C ARG A 26 15.48 1.31 58.00
N ILE A 27 14.74 1.37 56.90
CA ILE A 27 14.94 2.36 55.85
C ILE A 27 13.59 2.99 55.51
N ALA A 28 13.52 4.32 55.55
CA ALA A 28 12.41 5.10 55.03
C ALA A 28 12.93 5.93 53.84
N ALA A 29 12.60 5.50 52.62
CA ALA A 29 13.06 6.15 51.39
C ALA A 29 11.98 6.08 50.30
N SER A 30 12.10 6.85 49.22
CA SER A 30 11.06 6.92 48.18
C SER A 30 11.08 5.73 47.20
N THR A 31 12.25 5.12 47.01
CA THR A 31 12.49 4.10 45.97
C THR A 31 13.35 2.96 46.47
N PHE A 32 13.19 1.78 45.86
CA PHE A 32 14.02 0.61 46.10
C PHE A 32 14.41 0.00 44.75
N SER A 33 15.72 -0.10 44.48
CA SER A 33 16.26 -0.68 43.24
C SER A 33 16.88 -2.05 43.51
N ILE A 34 16.63 -3.01 42.62
CA ILE A 34 17.28 -4.33 42.64
C ILE A 34 18.80 -4.24 42.44
N PHE A 35 19.30 -3.18 41.81
CA PHE A 35 20.73 -2.96 41.61
C PHE A 35 21.41 -2.39 42.85
N ALA A 36 20.69 -1.65 43.69
CA ALA A 36 21.17 -1.28 45.02
C ALA A 36 21.32 -2.51 45.92
N PHE A 37 20.39 -3.46 45.81
CA PHE A 37 20.54 -4.78 46.44
C PHE A 37 21.78 -5.50 45.93
N GLU A 38 21.99 -5.57 44.61
CA GLU A 38 23.17 -6.24 44.04
C GLU A 38 24.49 -5.63 44.53
N ALA A 39 24.55 -4.29 44.61
CA ALA A 39 25.74 -3.57 45.06
C ALA A 39 26.12 -3.86 46.54
N LEU A 40 25.13 -4.23 47.36
CA LEU A 40 25.25 -4.52 48.80
C LEU A 40 24.87 -5.97 49.14
N ARG A 41 24.88 -6.87 48.16
CA ARG A 41 24.29 -8.21 48.29
C ARG A 41 24.92 -8.99 49.44
N LYS A 42 26.25 -8.97 49.56
CA LYS A 42 26.99 -9.75 50.57
C LYS A 42 26.61 -9.33 51.98
N GLU A 43 26.44 -8.04 52.19
CA GLU A 43 26.12 -7.43 53.47
C GLU A 43 24.63 -7.59 53.80
N LEU A 44 23.74 -7.34 52.83
CA LEU A 44 22.29 -7.52 52.98
C LEU A 44 21.88 -8.98 53.15
N GLU A 45 22.63 -9.95 52.61
CA GLU A 45 22.38 -11.37 52.87
C GLU A 45 22.70 -11.77 54.31
N GLN A 46 23.49 -11.00 55.06
CA GLN A 46 23.89 -11.31 56.44
C GLN A 46 23.00 -10.66 57.51
N VAL A 47 22.14 -9.71 57.12
CA VAL A 47 21.21 -9.04 58.06
C VAL A 47 20.18 -10.01 58.62
N GLN A 48 19.68 -9.74 59.83
CA GLN A 48 18.58 -10.51 60.41
C GLN A 48 17.26 -10.19 59.70
N GLU A 49 16.96 -8.90 59.56
CA GLU A 49 15.73 -8.38 58.94
C GLU A 49 15.98 -6.98 58.39
N LEU A 50 15.30 -6.65 57.30
CA LEU A 50 15.21 -5.29 56.76
C LEU A 50 13.74 -4.85 56.69
N GLU A 51 13.44 -3.74 57.35
CA GLU A 51 12.13 -3.08 57.31
C GLU A 51 12.24 -1.83 56.44
N PHE A 52 11.43 -1.77 55.38
CA PHE A 52 11.48 -0.67 54.41
C PHE A 52 10.13 0.01 54.29
N ILE A 53 10.10 1.33 54.46
CA ILE A 53 8.93 2.17 54.22
C ILE A 53 9.13 3.00 52.95
N PHE A 54 8.26 2.82 51.97
CA PHE A 54 8.14 3.73 50.84
C PHE A 54 7.50 5.04 51.32
N THR A 55 8.26 6.14 51.30
CA THR A 55 7.82 7.44 51.79
C THR A 55 6.76 8.11 50.89
N SER A 56 6.68 7.71 49.62
CA SER A 56 5.63 8.07 48.67
C SER A 56 4.58 6.95 48.49
N PRO A 57 3.33 7.29 48.12
CA PRO A 57 2.28 6.31 47.82
C PRO A 57 2.52 5.66 46.44
N SER A 58 3.54 4.80 46.35
CA SER A 58 4.00 4.23 45.07
C SER A 58 3.17 3.03 44.58
N PHE A 59 2.30 2.46 45.43
CA PHE A 59 1.55 1.23 45.12
C PHE A 59 0.01 1.35 45.24
N ALA A 60 -0.50 2.52 45.65
CA ALA A 60 -1.94 2.73 45.86
C ALA A 60 -2.74 2.77 44.54
N ALA A 61 -2.13 3.17 43.41
CA ALA A 61 -2.81 3.27 42.11
C ALA A 61 -3.13 1.90 41.48
N ALA A 62 -2.31 0.87 41.74
CA ALA A 62 -2.45 -0.44 41.09
C ALA A 62 -3.66 -1.26 41.58
N LYS A 63 -4.17 -1.01 42.79
CA LYS A 63 -5.33 -1.73 43.34
C LYS A 63 -6.69 -1.17 42.91
N ALA A 64 -6.76 0.08 42.45
CA ALA A 64 -8.04 0.77 42.21
C ALA A 64 -8.62 0.54 40.80
N THR A 65 -7.81 0.21 39.80
CA THR A 65 -8.27 0.15 38.39
C THR A 65 -8.23 -1.23 37.75
N GLY A 66 -7.59 -2.25 38.36
CA GLY A 66 -7.46 -3.60 37.75
C GLY A 66 -6.80 -3.63 36.37
N GLN A 67 -6.33 -2.48 35.89
CA GLN A 67 -5.74 -2.23 34.59
C GLN A 67 -4.61 -1.24 34.84
N LEU A 68 -3.38 -1.68 34.56
CA LEU A 68 -2.28 -0.76 34.30
C LEU A 68 -2.76 0.21 33.20
N PRO A 69 -2.54 1.54 33.34
CA PRO A 69 -2.83 2.46 32.25
C PRO A 69 -2.02 2.00 31.03
N LYS A 70 -2.72 1.55 29.99
CA LYS A 70 -2.08 1.25 28.70
C LYS A 70 -1.76 2.60 28.04
N GLU A 71 -0.68 3.24 28.45
CA GLU A 71 -0.12 4.30 27.63
C GLU A 71 0.38 3.70 26.31
N ARG A 72 -0.12 4.23 25.20
CA ARG A 72 0.35 3.91 23.85
C ARG A 72 1.83 4.30 23.77
N ARG A 73 2.72 3.30 23.80
CA ARG A 73 4.15 3.50 23.57
C ARG A 73 4.37 3.82 22.09
N GLN A 74 4.40 5.11 21.76
CA GLN A 74 4.82 5.60 20.45
C GLN A 74 6.35 5.53 20.32
N PHE A 75 6.84 5.55 19.08
CA PHE A 75 8.27 5.49 18.68
C PHE A 75 9.16 6.61 19.25
N PHE A 76 8.58 7.56 19.97
CA PHE A 76 9.27 8.57 20.73
C PHE A 76 9.15 8.22 22.21
N ILE A 77 10.28 7.92 22.89
CA ILE A 77 10.30 7.86 24.36
C ILE A 77 10.14 9.31 24.84
N PRO A 78 8.96 9.75 25.32
CA PRO A 78 8.87 11.05 25.90
C PRO A 78 9.70 11.00 27.18
N SER A 79 10.57 11.98 27.39
CA SER A 79 11.13 12.30 28.71
C SER A 79 9.99 12.85 29.58
N GLY A 80 8.99 12.01 29.87
CA GLY A 80 7.71 12.38 30.43
C GLY A 80 7.71 12.27 31.95
N SER A 81 7.61 13.43 32.58
CA SER A 81 7.37 13.65 33.99
C SER A 81 6.09 12.97 34.48
N GLY A 82 6.21 11.85 35.19
CA GLY A 82 5.10 11.21 35.89
C GLY A 82 5.55 9.93 36.57
N GLY A 83 5.66 9.98 37.91
CA GLY A 83 5.71 8.91 38.93
C GLY A 83 6.34 7.53 38.64
N GLU A 84 6.01 6.89 37.52
CA GLU A 84 6.41 5.51 37.19
C GLU A 84 7.84 5.39 36.67
N SER A 85 8.44 6.48 36.16
CA SER A 85 9.86 6.49 35.72
C SER A 85 10.85 6.15 36.86
N SER A 86 10.40 6.27 38.11
CA SER A 86 11.21 6.06 39.30
C SER A 86 11.50 4.57 39.61
N LEU A 87 10.81 3.64 38.94
CA LEU A 87 11.03 2.20 39.07
C LEU A 87 11.79 1.59 37.87
N TYR A 88 11.95 2.35 36.78
CA TYR A 88 12.60 1.90 35.54
C TYR A 88 14.08 2.30 35.42
N GLY A 89 14.61 2.98 36.44
CA GLY A 89 16.04 3.12 36.65
C GLY A 89 16.72 4.36 36.05
N SER A 90 17.88 4.69 36.60
CA SER A 90 18.78 5.73 36.10
C SER A 90 19.34 5.39 34.70
N GLN A 91 19.99 6.35 34.02
CA GLN A 91 20.70 6.10 32.75
C GLN A 91 21.75 4.96 32.83
N PHE A 92 22.22 4.58 34.02
CA PHE A 92 23.11 3.44 34.20
C PHE A 92 22.35 2.13 34.44
N GLU A 93 21.16 2.13 35.03
CA GLU A 93 20.31 0.94 35.06
C GLU A 93 19.96 0.48 33.63
N ILE A 94 19.90 1.40 32.68
CA ILE A 94 19.85 1.09 31.23
C ILE A 94 21.13 0.36 30.76
N ARG A 95 22.32 0.77 31.22
CA ARG A 95 23.59 0.05 30.92
C ARG A 95 23.64 -1.32 31.58
N LEU A 96 23.13 -1.48 32.80
CA LEU A 96 23.03 -2.78 33.48
C LEU A 96 22.00 -3.68 32.80
N ARG A 97 20.89 -3.11 32.30
CA ARG A 97 19.93 -3.80 31.43
C ARG A 97 20.60 -4.29 30.13
N ASN A 98 21.50 -3.49 29.56
CA ASN A 98 22.29 -3.87 28.39
C ASN A 98 23.33 -4.97 28.69
N LYS A 99 23.72 -5.18 29.95
CA LYS A 99 24.54 -6.34 30.36
C LYS A 99 23.73 -7.64 30.51
N LEU A 100 22.40 -7.58 30.35
CA LEU A 100 21.47 -8.71 30.44
C LEU A 100 21.50 -9.47 31.80
N THR A 101 22.03 -8.84 32.86
CA THR A 101 22.11 -9.45 34.20
C THR A 101 20.85 -9.24 35.05
N GLN A 102 19.92 -8.37 34.60
CA GLN A 102 18.71 -7.99 35.32
C GLN A 102 17.89 -9.21 35.78
N ARG A 103 17.79 -10.25 34.95
CA ARG A 103 17.05 -11.47 35.28
C ARG A 103 17.64 -12.21 36.49
N ALA A 104 18.97 -12.34 36.53
CA ALA A 104 19.67 -13.02 37.62
C ALA A 104 19.52 -12.24 38.93
N VAL A 105 19.79 -10.93 38.86
CA VAL A 105 19.68 -10.01 40.00
C VAL A 105 18.24 -9.96 40.56
N ALA A 106 17.23 -9.85 39.70
CA ALA A 106 15.83 -9.83 40.12
C ALA A 106 15.42 -11.14 40.81
N ARG A 107 15.88 -12.30 40.32
CA ARG A 107 15.58 -13.60 40.93
C ARG A 107 16.19 -13.72 42.33
N GLU A 108 17.44 -13.31 42.49
CA GLU A 108 18.14 -13.35 43.78
C GLU A 108 17.56 -12.34 44.77
N CYS A 109 17.27 -11.11 44.30
CA CYS A 109 16.61 -10.08 45.08
C CYS A 109 15.22 -10.54 45.57
N ALA A 110 14.39 -11.11 44.68
CA ALA A 110 13.08 -11.65 45.06
C ALA A 110 13.18 -12.76 46.13
N ALA A 111 14.19 -13.64 46.01
CA ALA A 111 14.45 -14.69 46.99
C ALA A 111 14.95 -14.14 48.35
N TRP A 112 15.71 -13.05 48.33
CA TRP A 112 16.14 -12.34 49.54
C TRP A 112 14.97 -11.60 50.20
N VAL A 113 14.18 -10.85 49.43
CA VAL A 113 12.98 -10.13 49.88
C VAL A 113 12.04 -11.07 50.63
N ARG A 114 11.74 -12.23 50.04
CA ARG A 114 10.84 -13.22 50.64
C ARG A 114 11.32 -13.77 51.99
N ARG A 115 12.63 -13.77 52.24
CA ARG A 115 13.22 -14.35 53.46
C ARG A 115 13.46 -13.31 54.56
N LYS A 116 13.86 -12.10 54.19
CA LYS A 116 14.47 -11.15 55.14
C LYS A 116 13.86 -9.75 55.14
N VAL A 117 12.95 -9.44 54.22
CA VAL A 117 12.50 -8.06 54.03
C VAL A 117 10.99 -7.93 54.23
N ARG A 118 10.60 -6.86 54.90
CA ARG A 118 9.21 -6.41 54.97
C ARG A 118 9.12 -5.03 54.34
N PHE A 119 8.15 -4.84 53.45
CA PHE A 119 7.86 -3.54 52.84
C PHE A 119 6.51 -3.00 53.29
N ARG A 120 6.50 -1.73 53.69
CA ARG A 120 5.28 -0.94 53.87
C ARG A 120 5.32 0.30 52.98
N SER A 121 4.17 0.82 52.59
CA SER A 121 4.06 2.06 51.79
C SER A 121 3.20 3.08 52.52
N ASN A 122 3.58 4.35 52.40
CA ASN A 122 2.80 5.47 52.93
C ASN A 122 1.43 5.54 52.24
N ARG A 123 0.37 5.39 53.03
CA ARG A 123 -1.02 5.42 52.58
C ARG A 123 -1.59 6.83 52.52
N THR A 124 -1.04 7.76 53.30
CA THR A 124 -1.62 9.10 53.54
C THR A 124 -1.22 10.13 52.50
N GLY A 125 -0.12 9.91 51.77
CA GLY A 125 0.47 10.89 50.86
C GLY A 125 1.12 12.10 51.57
N ALA A 126 1.06 12.17 52.91
CA ALA A 126 1.75 13.19 53.68
C ALA A 126 3.27 12.99 53.62
N PRO A 127 4.08 14.07 53.60
CA PRO A 127 5.53 13.96 53.57
C PRO A 127 6.05 13.20 54.80
N MET A 128 6.91 12.22 54.55
CA MET A 128 7.53 11.40 55.59
C MET A 128 9.04 11.66 55.61
N GLN A 129 9.61 11.77 56.82
CA GLN A 129 11.05 11.97 56.96
C GLN A 129 11.81 10.76 56.42
N GLN A 130 12.82 11.04 55.60
CA GLN A 130 13.61 10.03 54.91
C GLN A 130 14.93 9.77 55.66
N PHE A 131 15.17 8.53 56.07
CA PHE A 131 16.35 8.16 56.82
C PHE A 131 16.58 6.63 56.78
N ALA A 132 17.76 6.20 57.17
CA ALA A 132 18.06 4.80 57.45
C ALA A 132 18.72 4.66 58.81
N THR A 133 18.42 3.57 59.50
CA THR A 133 19.07 3.22 60.76
C THR A 133 19.65 1.82 60.68
N VAL A 134 20.85 1.66 61.24
CA VAL A 134 21.45 0.35 61.48
C VAL A 134 21.36 0.04 62.97
N ASP A 135 20.58 -0.99 63.29
CA ASP A 135 20.23 -1.42 64.64
C ASP A 135 19.52 -0.31 65.43
N ALA A 136 20.23 0.31 66.37
CA ALA A 136 19.87 1.53 67.08
C ALA A 136 21.13 2.35 67.41
N ARG A 137 22.17 2.19 66.57
CA ARG A 137 23.49 2.78 66.79
C ARG A 137 23.77 3.93 65.84
N LEU A 138 23.33 3.80 64.59
CA LEU A 138 23.66 4.70 63.50
C LEU A 138 22.41 5.17 62.79
N VAL A 139 22.39 6.45 62.42
CA VAL A 139 21.36 7.07 61.58
C VAL A 139 22.02 7.76 60.41
N TYR A 140 21.45 7.57 59.23
CA TYR A 140 21.80 8.26 58.00
C TYR A 140 20.60 9.09 57.54
N GLN A 141 20.80 10.39 57.34
CA GLN A 141 19.74 11.28 56.86
C GLN A 141 20.26 12.52 56.10
N PRO A 142 19.50 13.05 55.13
CA PRO A 142 18.35 12.40 54.49
C PRO A 142 18.79 11.28 53.53
N ILE A 143 17.94 10.28 53.28
CA ILE A 143 18.17 9.27 52.23
C ILE A 143 16.98 9.29 51.25
N GLN A 144 17.20 9.88 50.08
CA GLN A 144 16.13 10.07 49.09
C GLN A 144 15.56 8.74 48.59
N GLY A 145 16.44 7.81 48.24
CA GLY A 145 16.11 6.50 47.68
C GLY A 145 17.12 5.43 48.08
N PHE A 146 16.80 4.18 47.76
CA PHE A 146 17.72 3.05 47.86
C PHE A 146 18.07 2.57 46.44
N THR A 147 18.83 3.41 45.74
CA THR A 147 19.31 3.19 44.36
C THR A 147 20.83 3.21 44.30
N SER A 148 21.42 2.70 43.21
CA SER A 148 22.88 2.77 43.01
C SER A 148 23.42 4.21 43.00
N ALA A 149 22.61 5.17 42.53
CA ALA A 149 22.92 6.59 42.58
C ALA A 149 22.88 7.17 44.00
N ASP A 150 21.88 6.79 44.81
CA ASP A 150 21.77 7.25 46.21
C ASP A 150 22.87 6.67 47.09
N LEU A 151 23.28 5.43 46.82
CA LEU A 151 24.43 4.77 47.45
C LEU A 151 25.78 5.40 47.06
N GLY A 152 25.82 6.32 46.08
CA GLY A 152 27.04 7.01 45.65
C GLY A 152 27.91 6.21 44.67
N TYR A 153 27.42 5.09 44.14
CA TYR A 153 28.12 4.32 43.10
C TYR A 153 27.93 4.93 41.69
N GLU A 154 26.99 5.87 41.55
CA GLU A 154 26.70 6.57 40.31
C GLU A 154 26.37 8.05 40.54
N ARG A 155 26.50 8.86 39.47
CA ARG A 155 25.96 10.21 39.45
C ARG A 155 24.45 10.17 39.19
N GLY A 156 23.66 10.49 40.21
CA GLY A 156 22.21 10.70 40.09
C GLY A 156 21.85 12.06 39.47
N ASN A 157 20.54 12.31 39.31
CA ASN A 157 20.00 13.60 38.84
C ASN A 157 19.91 14.67 39.94
N ALA A 158 20.28 14.34 41.18
CA ALA A 158 20.26 15.27 42.29
C ALA A 158 21.39 16.31 42.14
N VAL A 159 21.04 17.60 42.18
CA VAL A 159 22.00 18.72 42.13
C VAL A 159 22.93 18.71 43.36
N SER A 160 22.46 18.18 44.49
CA SER A 160 23.24 17.95 45.71
C SER A 160 22.65 16.77 46.47
N ASN A 161 23.50 15.86 46.96
CA ASN A 161 23.09 14.73 47.79
C ASN A 161 24.12 14.57 48.92
N ILE A 162 23.82 15.16 50.08
CA ILE A 162 24.67 15.06 51.27
C ILE A 162 23.92 14.21 52.29
N VAL A 163 24.56 13.12 52.73
CA VAL A 163 24.04 12.24 53.76
C VAL A 163 24.79 12.50 55.07
N THR A 164 24.07 12.84 56.12
CA THR A 164 24.65 13.03 57.46
C THR A 164 24.54 11.73 58.24
N ARG A 165 25.68 11.24 58.72
CA ARG A 165 25.80 10.10 59.63
C ARG A 165 25.83 10.59 61.08
N LEU A 166 24.90 10.10 61.89
CA LEU A 166 24.82 10.35 63.32
C LEU A 166 25.05 9.03 64.07
N ASP A 167 26.03 9.06 64.97
CA ASP A 167 26.57 7.92 65.72
C ASP A 167 26.31 8.02 67.23
N GLU A 168 25.37 8.88 67.61
CA GLU A 168 24.95 9.08 68.99
C GLU A 168 23.76 8.17 69.33
N ALA A 169 23.96 7.22 70.25
CA ALA A 169 22.93 6.26 70.64
C ALA A 169 21.58 6.87 71.07
N PRO A 170 21.52 7.99 71.83
CA PRO A 170 20.24 8.64 72.17
C PRO A 170 19.48 9.15 70.95
N VAL A 171 20.20 9.66 69.94
CA VAL A 171 19.62 10.16 68.69
C VAL A 171 19.14 8.99 67.85
N ALA A 172 19.95 7.94 67.71
CA ALA A 172 19.57 6.74 66.96
C ALA A 172 18.31 6.07 67.56
N ALA A 173 18.20 6.02 68.88
CA ALA A 173 17.01 5.51 69.55
C ALA A 173 15.74 6.33 69.22
N GLN A 174 15.84 7.65 69.08
CA GLN A 174 14.70 8.50 68.69
C GLN A 174 14.23 8.21 67.25
N TYR A 175 15.16 8.03 66.30
CA TYR A 175 14.81 7.68 64.92
C TYR A 175 14.20 6.28 64.81
N VAL A 176 14.71 5.32 65.59
CA VAL A 176 14.11 3.98 65.67
C VAL A 176 12.69 4.05 66.26
N ALA A 177 12.49 4.83 67.33
CA ALA A 177 11.16 5.01 67.92
C ALA A 177 10.17 5.67 66.94
N LEU A 178 10.63 6.68 66.18
CA LEU A 178 9.84 7.30 65.12
C LEU A 178 9.48 6.29 64.02
N PHE A 179 10.46 5.49 63.58
CA PHE A 179 10.23 4.45 62.58
C PHE A 179 9.20 3.44 63.09
N ASP A 180 9.36 2.91 64.30
CA ASP A 180 8.47 1.90 64.88
C ASP A 180 7.05 2.47 65.10
N GLN A 181 6.91 3.76 65.44
CA GLN A 181 5.62 4.45 65.54
C GLN A 181 4.89 4.49 64.20
N ILE A 182 5.59 4.87 63.12
CA ILE A 182 5.01 4.91 61.77
C ILE A 182 4.74 3.50 61.28
N TRP A 183 5.73 2.60 61.44
CA TRP A 183 5.68 1.21 61.01
C TRP A 183 4.47 0.50 61.58
N ASN A 184 4.19 0.63 62.88
CA ASN A 184 3.08 -0.07 63.53
C ASN A 184 1.71 0.59 63.33
N ASN A 185 1.64 1.77 62.71
CA ASN A 185 0.39 2.49 62.50
C ASN A 185 -0.27 2.12 61.16
N SER A 186 -1.26 1.22 61.21
CA SER A 186 -2.02 0.76 60.04
C SER A 186 -2.86 1.84 59.34
N ALA A 187 -3.09 2.99 59.98
CA ALA A 187 -3.73 4.14 59.34
C ALA A 187 -2.75 4.93 58.45
N GLN A 188 -1.45 4.88 58.75
CA GLN A 188 -0.41 5.64 58.05
C GLN A 188 0.30 4.83 56.96
N VAL A 189 0.48 3.53 57.18
CA VAL A 189 1.18 2.65 56.25
C VAL A 189 0.38 1.39 55.94
N GLU A 190 0.51 0.90 54.70
CA GLU A 190 -0.01 -0.39 54.27
C GLU A 190 1.12 -1.37 53.97
N GLU A 191 0.90 -2.66 54.21
CA GLU A 191 1.87 -3.70 53.86
C GLU A 191 1.83 -3.99 52.36
N VAL A 192 2.99 -3.88 51.70
CA VAL A 192 3.14 -4.04 50.23
C VAL A 192 4.19 -5.08 49.86
N THR A 193 4.69 -5.85 50.83
CA THR A 193 5.75 -6.87 50.63
C THR A 193 5.43 -7.82 49.47
N GLN A 194 4.21 -8.36 49.41
CA GLN A 194 3.80 -9.27 48.33
C GLN A 194 3.72 -8.56 46.98
N ALA A 195 3.18 -7.33 46.92
CA ALA A 195 3.09 -6.56 45.69
C ALA A 195 4.47 -6.22 45.12
N VAL A 196 5.42 -5.85 45.97
CA VAL A 196 6.82 -5.61 45.58
C VAL A 196 7.47 -6.91 45.09
N TYR A 197 7.24 -8.02 45.78
CA TYR A 197 7.73 -9.35 45.34
C TYR A 197 7.19 -9.73 43.96
N ASP A 198 5.87 -9.63 43.75
CA ASP A 198 5.23 -9.98 42.49
C ASP A 198 5.73 -9.09 41.34
N HIS A 199 5.97 -7.81 41.62
CA HIS A 199 6.54 -6.89 40.65
C HIS A 199 7.98 -7.30 40.26
N ILE A 200 8.86 -7.56 41.23
CA ILE A 200 10.22 -8.06 40.95
C ILE A 200 10.16 -9.42 40.23
N ALA A 201 9.19 -10.27 40.56
CA ALA A 201 8.99 -11.57 39.92
C ALA A 201 8.59 -11.47 38.44
N SER A 202 7.79 -10.46 38.09
CA SER A 202 7.41 -10.19 36.70
C SER A 202 8.61 -9.87 35.80
N VAL A 203 9.70 -9.32 36.36
CA VAL A 203 10.91 -8.93 35.60
C VAL A 203 11.68 -10.14 35.08
N TYR A 204 11.64 -11.28 35.77
CA TYR A 204 12.30 -12.52 35.32
C TYR A 204 11.34 -13.56 34.74
N ALA A 205 10.08 -13.22 34.56
CA ALA A 205 9.10 -14.11 33.93
C ALA A 205 9.49 -14.39 32.48
N GLU A 206 9.56 -15.66 32.11
CA GLU A 206 9.82 -16.04 30.72
C GLU A 206 8.58 -15.77 29.87
N ASN A 207 8.75 -14.87 28.89
CA ASN A 207 7.72 -14.66 27.88
C ASN A 207 7.89 -15.71 26.78
N SER A 208 6.78 -16.33 26.38
CA SER A 208 6.77 -17.24 25.24
C SER A 208 7.33 -16.56 23.98
N PRO A 209 8.22 -17.21 23.22
CA PRO A 209 8.67 -16.70 21.92
C PRO A 209 7.50 -16.36 20.99
N ALA A 210 6.43 -17.16 21.03
CA ALA A 210 5.22 -16.89 20.24
C ALA A 210 4.57 -15.56 20.64
N ARG A 211 4.53 -15.24 21.93
CA ARG A 211 3.97 -13.95 22.41
C ARG A 211 4.80 -12.77 21.91
N ILE A 212 6.13 -12.89 21.91
CA ILE A 212 7.03 -11.84 21.38
C ILE A 212 6.79 -11.68 19.88
N TYR A 213 6.71 -12.77 19.14
CA TYR A 213 6.42 -12.77 17.72
C TYR A 213 5.09 -12.09 17.40
N PHE A 214 4.01 -12.45 18.09
CA PHE A 214 2.70 -11.82 17.91
C PHE A 214 2.69 -10.35 18.32
N LEU A 215 3.46 -9.95 19.34
CA LEU A 215 3.58 -8.55 19.72
C LEU A 215 4.30 -7.75 18.63
N ILE A 216 5.34 -8.31 18.02
CA ILE A 216 6.05 -7.68 16.89
C ILE A 216 5.10 -7.55 15.70
N LEU A 217 4.41 -8.64 15.32
CA LEU A 217 3.43 -8.61 14.23
C LEU A 217 2.34 -7.58 14.50
N TYR A 218 1.75 -7.57 15.69
CA TYR A 218 0.72 -6.61 16.05
C TYR A 218 1.22 -5.19 15.88
N ASN A 219 2.42 -4.84 16.35
CA ASN A 219 2.92 -3.46 16.22
C ASN A 219 3.35 -3.12 14.79
N LEU A 220 3.88 -4.09 14.04
CA LEU A 220 4.24 -3.92 12.64
C LEU A 220 3.00 -3.68 11.76
N PHE A 221 1.90 -4.36 12.09
CA PHE A 221 0.64 -4.31 11.36
C PHE A 221 -0.44 -3.46 12.05
N ALA A 222 -0.12 -2.77 13.14
CA ALA A 222 -1.11 -2.02 13.93
C ALA A 222 -1.69 -0.85 13.13
N GLU A 223 -0.85 -0.13 12.39
CA GLU A 223 -1.32 0.96 11.50
C GLU A 223 -2.24 0.40 10.41
N PHE A 224 -1.89 -0.75 9.81
CA PHE A 224 -2.74 -1.44 8.84
C PHE A 224 -4.05 -1.97 9.44
N LEU A 225 -4.11 -2.22 10.75
CA LEU A 225 -5.32 -2.62 11.47
C LEU A 225 -6.16 -1.41 11.91
N GLU A 226 -5.56 -0.24 12.16
CA GLU A 226 -6.29 1.00 12.48
C GLU A 226 -7.07 1.52 11.25
N ASP A 227 -6.57 1.29 10.03
CA ASP A 227 -7.31 1.56 8.78
C ASP A 227 -8.49 0.60 8.53
N ILE A 228 -8.49 -0.54 9.21
CA ILE A 228 -9.59 -1.52 9.20
C ILE A 228 -10.58 -1.12 10.31
N SER A 229 -11.18 0.06 10.18
CA SER A 229 -12.33 0.42 11.03
C SER A 229 -13.52 -0.50 10.70
N GLU A 230 -14.37 -0.81 11.68
CA GLU A 230 -15.62 -1.56 11.47
C GLU A 230 -16.54 -0.91 10.40
N ASP A 231 -16.34 0.39 10.12
CA ASP A 231 -17.05 1.13 9.07
C ASP A 231 -16.51 0.88 7.64
N VAL A 232 -15.26 0.38 7.51
CA VAL A 232 -14.57 0.12 6.23
C VAL A 232 -14.55 -1.38 5.88
N LEU A 233 -14.69 -2.26 6.87
CA LEU A 233 -14.88 -3.69 6.63
C LEU A 233 -16.16 -3.95 5.82
N PRO A 234 -16.19 -5.00 4.98
CA PRO A 234 -17.41 -5.37 4.28
C PRO A 234 -18.50 -5.59 5.32
N ASN A 235 -19.62 -4.88 5.19
CA ASN A 235 -20.68 -4.97 6.19
C ASN A 235 -21.34 -6.35 6.07
N ASP A 236 -20.91 -7.30 6.91
CA ASP A 236 -21.36 -8.69 6.93
C ASP A 236 -22.90 -8.81 7.09
N ARG A 237 -23.56 -7.75 7.57
CA ARG A 237 -25.02 -7.66 7.68
C ARG A 237 -25.75 -7.61 6.33
N THR A 238 -25.05 -7.43 5.22
CA THR A 238 -25.65 -7.39 3.87
C THR A 238 -25.98 -8.78 3.31
N GLY A 239 -25.48 -9.87 3.91
CA GLY A 239 -25.75 -11.24 3.47
C GLY A 239 -25.05 -11.63 2.16
N TYR A 240 -24.10 -10.82 1.67
CA TYR A 240 -23.38 -11.10 0.43
C TYR A 240 -22.62 -12.44 0.45
N GLN A 241 -22.21 -12.90 1.64
CA GLN A 241 -21.55 -14.19 1.83
C GLN A 241 -22.48 -15.40 1.55
N GLU A 242 -23.80 -15.19 1.59
CA GLU A 242 -24.81 -16.22 1.32
C GLU A 242 -25.13 -16.37 -0.17
N THR A 243 -24.61 -15.48 -1.02
CA THR A 243 -24.86 -15.48 -2.46
C THR A 243 -24.21 -16.67 -3.17
N GLN A 244 -24.79 -17.12 -4.28
CA GLN A 244 -24.23 -18.24 -5.05
C GLN A 244 -22.85 -17.92 -5.60
N VAL A 245 -22.65 -16.69 -6.08
CA VAL A 245 -21.34 -16.22 -6.56
C VAL A 245 -20.29 -16.34 -5.45
N TRP A 246 -20.58 -15.91 -4.23
CA TRP A 246 -19.63 -15.97 -3.11
C TRP A 246 -19.28 -17.41 -2.72
N GLN A 247 -20.29 -18.28 -2.65
CA GLN A 247 -20.10 -19.69 -2.32
C GLN A 247 -19.26 -20.42 -3.37
N SER A 248 -19.32 -19.99 -4.63
CA SER A 248 -18.53 -20.57 -5.72
C SER A 248 -17.05 -20.15 -5.74
N LEU A 249 -16.67 -19.11 -4.96
CA LEU A 249 -15.31 -18.61 -4.92
C LEU A 249 -14.38 -19.51 -4.10
N TYR A 250 -13.16 -19.69 -4.59
CA TYR A 250 -12.04 -20.24 -3.79
C TYR A 250 -11.59 -19.26 -2.70
N ASN A 251 -10.90 -19.77 -1.67
CA ASN A 251 -10.42 -18.96 -0.54
C ASN A 251 -9.62 -17.71 -0.98
N PHE A 252 -8.69 -17.86 -1.94
CA PHE A 252 -7.98 -16.69 -2.46
C PHE A 252 -8.91 -15.70 -3.16
N GLN A 253 -9.93 -16.15 -3.89
CA GLN A 253 -10.86 -15.24 -4.55
C GLN A 253 -11.71 -14.48 -3.53
N ARG A 254 -12.14 -15.13 -2.45
CA ARG A 254 -12.83 -14.48 -1.31
C ARG A 254 -11.95 -13.41 -0.67
N ASP A 255 -10.69 -13.73 -0.39
CA ASP A 255 -9.74 -12.77 0.19
C ASP A 255 -9.50 -11.57 -0.73
N ALA A 256 -9.45 -11.77 -2.06
CA ALA A 256 -9.40 -10.64 -2.98
C ALA A 256 -10.68 -9.84 -3.01
N ALA A 257 -11.85 -10.48 -2.98
CA ALA A 257 -13.11 -9.74 -2.99
C ALA A 257 -13.21 -8.84 -1.75
N VAL A 258 -12.86 -9.36 -0.56
CA VAL A 258 -12.74 -8.54 0.66
C VAL A 258 -11.72 -7.42 0.50
N GLY A 259 -10.51 -7.74 0.02
CA GLY A 259 -9.46 -6.76 -0.20
C GLY A 259 -9.86 -5.65 -1.19
N ILE A 260 -10.55 -6.01 -2.28
CA ILE A 260 -11.06 -5.06 -3.27
C ILE A 260 -12.08 -4.14 -2.61
N ILE A 261 -13.04 -4.68 -1.87
CA ILE A 261 -14.06 -3.89 -1.18
C ILE A 261 -13.39 -2.89 -0.23
N ASN A 262 -12.44 -3.33 0.60
CA ASN A 262 -11.73 -2.44 1.52
C ASN A 262 -11.01 -1.33 0.76
N LYS A 263 -10.29 -1.66 -0.32
CA LYS A 263 -9.57 -0.67 -1.14
C LYS A 263 -10.51 0.31 -1.84
N LEU A 264 -11.66 -0.15 -2.34
CA LEU A 264 -12.68 0.70 -2.94
C LEU A 264 -13.35 1.62 -1.91
N GLU A 265 -13.52 1.18 -0.66
CA GLU A 265 -14.03 2.03 0.42
C GLU A 265 -13.00 3.07 0.88
N THR A 266 -11.73 2.69 1.01
CA THR A 266 -10.67 3.61 1.43
C THR A 266 -10.29 4.58 0.30
N TYR A 267 -9.90 4.06 -0.85
CA TYR A 267 -9.22 4.81 -1.92
C TYR A 267 -10.09 5.12 -3.15
N ASN A 268 -11.34 4.63 -3.20
CA ASN A 268 -12.27 4.76 -4.34
C ASN A 268 -11.80 4.15 -5.67
N GLY A 269 -10.67 3.44 -5.68
CA GLY A 269 -10.32 2.59 -6.80
C GLY A 269 -9.42 1.43 -6.42
N CYS A 270 -9.52 0.37 -7.22
CA CYS A 270 -8.74 -0.85 -7.03
C CYS A 270 -8.40 -1.49 -8.38
N ILE A 271 -7.16 -1.94 -8.56
CA ILE A 271 -6.71 -2.72 -9.71
C ILE A 271 -6.62 -4.19 -9.30
N LEU A 272 -7.45 -5.06 -9.88
CA LEU A 272 -7.31 -6.51 -9.77
C LEU A 272 -6.38 -7.02 -10.88
N ALA A 273 -5.13 -7.26 -10.51
CA ALA A 273 -4.02 -7.68 -11.36
C ALA A 273 -3.68 -9.18 -11.25
N ASP A 274 -4.69 -10.01 -10.96
CA ASP A 274 -4.51 -11.47 -10.93
C ASP A 274 -4.18 -12.04 -12.32
N SER A 275 -3.28 -13.02 -12.34
CA SER A 275 -2.89 -13.75 -13.54
C SER A 275 -4.09 -14.31 -14.34
N VAL A 276 -3.93 -14.46 -15.65
CA VAL A 276 -4.96 -15.03 -16.53
C VAL A 276 -5.40 -16.42 -16.05
N GLY A 277 -6.71 -16.64 -16.04
CA GLY A 277 -7.33 -17.91 -15.61
C GLY A 277 -7.54 -18.05 -14.10
N LEU A 278 -7.25 -17.04 -13.28
CA LEU A 278 -7.53 -17.06 -11.84
C LEU A 278 -8.97 -16.63 -11.48
N GLY A 279 -9.83 -16.39 -12.47
CA GLY A 279 -11.25 -16.08 -12.26
C GLY A 279 -11.53 -14.63 -11.85
N LYS A 280 -10.82 -13.65 -12.42
CA LYS A 280 -11.05 -12.20 -12.17
C LYS A 280 -12.52 -11.80 -12.30
N THR A 281 -13.23 -12.31 -13.32
CA THR A 281 -14.66 -12.06 -13.54
C THR A 281 -15.50 -12.52 -12.36
N PHE A 282 -15.21 -13.69 -11.77
CA PHE A 282 -15.99 -14.21 -10.64
C PHE A 282 -15.74 -13.40 -9.38
N THR A 283 -14.47 -13.03 -9.12
CA THR A 283 -14.13 -12.11 -8.04
C THR A 283 -14.83 -10.76 -8.22
N ALA A 284 -14.85 -10.22 -9.44
CA ALA A 284 -15.54 -8.96 -9.75
C ALA A 284 -17.06 -9.07 -9.57
N LEU A 285 -17.69 -10.15 -10.03
CA LEU A 285 -19.13 -10.40 -9.81
C LEU A 285 -19.49 -10.44 -8.33
N ALA A 286 -18.62 -11.00 -7.48
CA ALA A 286 -18.85 -10.99 -6.04
C ALA A 286 -18.81 -9.57 -5.44
N VAL A 287 -17.88 -8.73 -5.90
CA VAL A 287 -17.80 -7.31 -5.51
C VAL A 287 -19.01 -6.54 -6.03
N ILE A 288 -19.40 -6.74 -7.29
CA ILE A 288 -20.62 -6.16 -7.88
C ILE A 288 -21.82 -6.52 -7.01
N LYS A 289 -21.96 -7.79 -6.61
CA LYS A 289 -23.11 -8.21 -5.82
C LYS A 289 -23.16 -7.57 -4.44
N TYR A 290 -22.01 -7.41 -3.81
CA TYR A 290 -21.89 -6.68 -2.55
C TYR A 290 -22.40 -5.24 -2.66
N TYR A 291 -22.05 -4.52 -3.72
CA TYR A 291 -22.53 -3.16 -3.96
C TYR A 291 -24.04 -3.13 -4.30
N GLU A 292 -24.53 -4.03 -5.15
CA GLU A 292 -25.97 -4.13 -5.45
C GLU A 292 -26.83 -4.36 -4.20
N LEU A 293 -26.40 -5.22 -3.27
CA LEU A 293 -27.10 -5.48 -2.01
C LEU A 293 -27.16 -4.24 -1.10
N ARG A 294 -26.29 -3.24 -1.33
CA ARG A 294 -26.30 -1.93 -0.68
C ARG A 294 -27.09 -0.88 -1.47
N ASN A 295 -27.89 -1.31 -2.44
CA ASN A 295 -28.63 -0.45 -3.38
C ASN A 295 -27.73 0.50 -4.16
N LYS A 296 -26.52 0.04 -4.51
CA LYS A 296 -25.57 0.79 -5.32
C LYS A 296 -25.72 0.39 -6.78
N SER A 297 -25.72 1.38 -7.64
CA SER A 297 -25.81 1.23 -9.09
C SER A 297 -24.44 0.86 -9.67
N VAL A 298 -24.42 -0.08 -10.62
CA VAL A 298 -23.18 -0.65 -11.15
C VAL A 298 -23.16 -0.63 -12.67
N LEU A 299 -22.06 -0.13 -13.24
CA LEU A 299 -21.75 -0.17 -14.66
C LEU A 299 -20.54 -1.07 -14.92
N VAL A 300 -20.66 -1.97 -15.90
CA VAL A 300 -19.54 -2.79 -16.39
C VAL A 300 -19.16 -2.34 -17.80
N LEU A 301 -17.92 -1.87 -17.96
CA LEU A 301 -17.30 -1.46 -19.22
C LEU A 301 -16.37 -2.56 -19.73
N VAL A 302 -16.67 -3.11 -20.91
CA VAL A 302 -15.98 -4.30 -21.42
C VAL A 302 -15.60 -4.15 -22.89
N PRO A 303 -14.58 -4.87 -23.38
CA PRO A 303 -14.38 -5.02 -24.82
C PRO A 303 -15.62 -5.67 -25.45
N LYS A 304 -15.99 -5.24 -26.65
CA LYS A 304 -17.21 -5.72 -27.34
C LYS A 304 -17.25 -7.26 -27.46
N LYS A 305 -16.10 -7.90 -27.68
CA LYS A 305 -15.94 -9.35 -27.78
C LYS A 305 -16.25 -10.10 -26.47
N LEU A 306 -16.12 -9.44 -25.32
CA LEU A 306 -16.36 -10.03 -24.01
C LEU A 306 -17.74 -9.68 -23.45
N ALA A 307 -18.52 -8.83 -24.13
CA ALA A 307 -19.82 -8.36 -23.65
C ALA A 307 -20.83 -9.50 -23.41
N GLU A 308 -20.82 -10.55 -24.23
CA GLU A 308 -21.71 -11.70 -24.06
C GLU A 308 -21.42 -12.45 -22.75
N ASN A 309 -20.15 -12.57 -22.36
CA ASN A 309 -19.75 -13.23 -21.11
C ASN A 309 -20.33 -12.50 -19.89
N TRP A 310 -20.35 -11.17 -19.92
CA TRP A 310 -20.88 -10.35 -18.83
C TRP A 310 -22.41 -10.26 -18.85
N THR A 311 -23.03 -10.15 -20.02
CA THR A 311 -24.49 -10.13 -20.14
C THR A 311 -25.14 -11.48 -19.81
N ASN A 312 -24.38 -12.59 -19.86
CA ASN A 312 -24.88 -13.88 -19.43
C ASN A 312 -25.28 -13.90 -17.94
N TYR A 313 -24.60 -13.15 -17.06
CA TYR A 313 -24.86 -13.21 -15.61
C TYR A 313 -25.96 -12.25 -15.13
N ASN A 314 -26.25 -11.16 -15.85
CA ASN A 314 -27.37 -10.25 -15.54
C ASN A 314 -28.67 -10.59 -16.31
N ALA A 315 -28.62 -11.51 -17.28
CA ALA A 315 -29.80 -12.00 -17.99
C ALA A 315 -30.40 -13.27 -17.37
N ASN A 316 -31.71 -13.48 -17.60
CA ASN A 316 -32.45 -14.68 -17.21
C ASN A 316 -32.23 -15.84 -18.19
N LEU A 317 -30.99 -16.32 -18.29
CA LEU A 317 -30.60 -17.40 -19.19
C LEU A 317 -30.39 -18.71 -18.43
N THR A 318 -30.63 -19.85 -19.09
CA THR A 318 -30.34 -21.17 -18.52
C THR A 318 -28.84 -21.44 -18.36
N THR A 319 -28.01 -20.70 -19.08
CA THR A 319 -26.54 -20.70 -19.02
C THR A 319 -26.00 -19.83 -17.87
N ASN A 320 -26.86 -19.07 -17.18
CA ASN A 320 -26.47 -18.27 -16.02
C ASN A 320 -26.42 -19.14 -14.75
N ILE A 321 -25.21 -19.55 -14.36
CA ILE A 321 -24.99 -20.35 -13.15
C ILE A 321 -25.31 -19.61 -11.85
N PHE A 322 -25.44 -18.28 -11.89
CA PHE A 322 -25.76 -17.41 -10.76
C PHE A 322 -27.13 -16.75 -10.88
N ALA A 323 -28.06 -17.35 -11.66
CA ALA A 323 -29.39 -16.78 -11.90
C ALA A 323 -30.18 -16.47 -10.61
N ARG A 324 -29.93 -17.17 -9.49
CA ARG A 324 -30.60 -16.88 -8.21
C ARG A 324 -30.14 -15.57 -7.57
N ASP A 325 -28.91 -15.15 -7.86
CA ASP A 325 -28.36 -13.90 -7.31
C ASP A 325 -28.97 -12.68 -8.00
N ARG A 326 -29.58 -12.83 -9.19
CA ARG A 326 -30.32 -11.78 -9.92
C ARG A 326 -29.50 -10.49 -10.03
N PHE A 327 -28.42 -10.53 -10.79
CA PHE A 327 -27.61 -9.36 -11.09
C PHE A 327 -28.42 -8.33 -11.90
N ASN A 328 -28.22 -7.05 -11.59
CA ASN A 328 -28.91 -5.90 -12.15
C ASN A 328 -27.94 -4.76 -12.51
N TYR A 329 -26.70 -5.09 -12.85
CA TYR A 329 -25.73 -4.15 -13.40
C TYR A 329 -25.95 -3.92 -14.88
N ASP A 330 -25.56 -2.74 -15.36
CA ASP A 330 -25.58 -2.38 -16.77
C ASP A 330 -24.26 -2.76 -17.45
N VAL A 331 -24.30 -3.16 -18.72
CA VAL A 331 -23.11 -3.50 -19.52
C VAL A 331 -23.04 -2.59 -20.73
N LEU A 332 -21.89 -1.95 -20.94
CA LEU A 332 -21.60 -1.14 -22.13
C LEU A 332 -20.21 -1.48 -22.67
N ALA A 333 -20.02 -1.29 -23.98
CA ALA A 333 -18.71 -1.51 -24.59
C ALA A 333 -17.79 -0.31 -24.33
N HIS A 334 -16.47 -0.53 -24.30
CA HIS A 334 -15.49 0.57 -24.19
C HIS A 334 -15.69 1.65 -25.26
N THR A 335 -16.09 1.26 -26.47
CA THR A 335 -16.34 2.16 -27.61
C THR A 335 -17.58 3.04 -27.42
N ASP A 336 -18.50 2.68 -26.53
CA ASP A 336 -19.74 3.42 -26.33
C ASP A 336 -19.52 4.77 -25.66
N LEU A 337 -18.42 4.94 -24.90
CA LEU A 337 -17.99 6.24 -24.38
C LEU A 337 -17.66 7.25 -25.51
N SER A 338 -17.21 6.76 -26.67
CA SER A 338 -16.94 7.60 -27.84
C SER A 338 -18.23 8.00 -28.59
N ARG A 339 -19.36 7.35 -28.32
CA ARG A 339 -20.62 7.49 -29.08
C ARG A 339 -21.66 8.30 -28.30
N SER A 340 -22.29 9.28 -28.95
CA SER A 340 -23.35 10.11 -28.34
C SER A 340 -24.77 9.69 -28.71
N LYS A 341 -24.93 8.75 -29.65
CA LYS A 341 -26.22 8.28 -30.18
C LYS A 341 -26.14 6.80 -30.53
N GLY A 342 -27.31 6.15 -30.56
CA GLY A 342 -27.46 4.74 -30.91
C GLY A 342 -27.84 3.88 -29.71
N GLU A 343 -27.91 2.59 -29.95
CA GLU A 343 -28.19 1.57 -28.95
C GLU A 343 -26.98 0.65 -28.81
N SER A 344 -26.70 0.23 -27.59
CA SER A 344 -25.69 -0.78 -27.27
C SER A 344 -26.20 -1.66 -26.14
N LEU A 345 -26.21 -2.98 -26.36
CA LEU A 345 -26.59 -3.99 -25.36
C LEU A 345 -27.95 -3.69 -24.67
N GLY A 346 -28.92 -3.16 -25.43
CA GLY A 346 -30.27 -2.82 -24.94
C GLY A 346 -30.41 -1.43 -24.30
N LEU A 347 -29.32 -0.66 -24.22
CA LEU A 347 -29.30 0.69 -23.66
C LEU A 347 -29.12 1.73 -24.76
N ARG A 348 -29.94 2.79 -24.69
CA ARG A 348 -29.85 3.95 -25.57
C ARG A 348 -28.83 4.94 -25.04
N LEU A 349 -27.72 5.10 -25.76
CA LEU A 349 -26.57 5.90 -25.33
C LEU A 349 -26.91 7.39 -25.11
N ASP A 350 -27.90 7.92 -25.84
CA ASP A 350 -28.38 9.30 -25.68
C ASP A 350 -29.17 9.54 -24.38
N ARG A 351 -29.50 8.47 -23.64
CA ARG A 351 -30.31 8.50 -22.41
C ARG A 351 -29.57 7.94 -21.21
N VAL A 352 -28.35 7.44 -21.38
CA VAL A 352 -27.55 6.90 -20.27
C VAL A 352 -27.11 8.07 -19.38
N ASN A 353 -27.43 7.97 -18.09
CA ASN A 353 -26.90 8.89 -17.09
C ASN A 353 -25.58 8.33 -16.55
N TRP A 354 -24.49 8.67 -17.21
CA TRP A 354 -23.14 8.17 -16.92
C TRP A 354 -22.66 8.48 -15.49
N GLY A 355 -23.08 9.61 -14.91
CA GLY A 355 -22.64 10.06 -13.59
C GLY A 355 -23.46 9.49 -12.42
N ASN A 356 -24.40 8.59 -12.68
CA ASN A 356 -25.28 8.02 -11.65
C ASN A 356 -24.93 6.58 -11.30
N TYR A 357 -23.71 6.12 -11.63
CA TYR A 357 -23.22 4.81 -11.24
C TYR A 357 -22.31 4.93 -10.01
N ASP A 358 -22.60 4.20 -8.94
CA ASP A 358 -21.78 4.21 -7.73
C ASP A 358 -20.51 3.35 -7.88
N LEU A 359 -20.55 2.31 -8.70
CA LEU A 359 -19.42 1.44 -9.02
C LEU A 359 -19.27 1.28 -10.53
N VAL A 360 -18.06 1.46 -11.04
CA VAL A 360 -17.70 1.17 -12.43
C VAL A 360 -16.65 0.07 -12.44
N VAL A 361 -16.97 -1.04 -13.09
CA VAL A 361 -16.05 -2.15 -13.34
C VAL A 361 -15.53 -2.04 -14.77
N ILE A 362 -14.23 -1.90 -14.94
CA ILE A 362 -13.59 -1.80 -16.26
C ILE A 362 -12.82 -3.09 -16.50
N ASP A 363 -13.38 -3.97 -17.33
CA ASP A 363 -12.67 -5.15 -17.81
C ASP A 363 -11.65 -4.75 -18.87
N GLU A 364 -10.50 -5.40 -18.91
CA GLU A 364 -9.34 -5.00 -19.72
C GLU A 364 -9.01 -3.49 -19.63
N SER A 365 -8.86 -3.00 -18.39
CA SER A 365 -8.62 -1.59 -18.08
C SER A 365 -7.36 -0.99 -18.73
N HIS A 366 -6.49 -1.83 -19.31
CA HIS A 366 -5.31 -1.39 -20.05
C HIS A 366 -5.68 -0.57 -21.31
N ASN A 367 -6.93 -0.62 -21.77
CA ASN A 367 -7.47 0.22 -22.83
C ASN A 367 -7.66 1.70 -22.43
N PHE A 368 -7.67 2.01 -21.14
CA PHE A 368 -7.81 3.36 -20.60
C PHE A 368 -6.49 3.92 -20.06
N ARG A 369 -5.35 3.49 -20.62
CA ARG A 369 -4.02 3.94 -20.16
C ARG A 369 -3.54 5.27 -20.74
N ASN A 370 -4.14 5.74 -21.84
CA ASN A 370 -3.69 6.92 -22.57
C ASN A 370 -4.52 8.16 -22.19
N ALA A 371 -4.02 8.95 -21.25
CA ALA A 371 -4.58 10.24 -20.88
C ALA A 371 -4.04 11.38 -21.77
N ASP A 372 -4.05 11.23 -23.10
CA ASP A 372 -3.54 12.30 -23.97
C ASP A 372 -4.50 13.49 -23.93
N TYR A 373 -4.04 14.64 -23.43
CA TYR A 373 -4.85 15.85 -23.22
C TYR A 373 -4.80 16.85 -24.39
N ALA A 374 -4.17 16.48 -25.50
CA ALA A 374 -3.73 17.40 -26.55
C ALA A 374 -4.63 17.47 -27.80
N GLU A 375 -5.81 16.83 -27.81
CA GLU A 375 -6.69 16.82 -28.98
C GLU A 375 -7.80 17.88 -28.89
N GLU A 376 -8.22 18.43 -30.04
CA GLU A 376 -9.41 19.30 -30.17
C GLU A 376 -10.72 18.60 -29.76
N LYS A 377 -10.67 17.28 -29.47
CA LYS A 377 -11.78 16.42 -29.11
C LYS A 377 -11.42 15.55 -27.91
N GLU A 378 -12.39 15.39 -27.01
CA GLU A 378 -12.22 14.65 -25.77
C GLU A 378 -11.99 13.15 -26.01
N SER A 379 -10.88 12.60 -25.48
CA SER A 379 -10.53 11.19 -25.60
C SER A 379 -11.43 10.28 -24.75
N ARG A 380 -11.44 8.97 -25.02
CA ARG A 380 -12.22 7.98 -24.22
C ARG A 380 -11.89 8.06 -22.73
N TYR A 381 -10.61 8.20 -22.39
CA TYR A 381 -10.15 8.36 -21.01
C TYR A 381 -10.71 9.63 -20.38
N GLN A 382 -10.65 10.75 -21.09
CA GLN A 382 -11.17 12.03 -20.59
C GLN A 382 -12.69 11.99 -20.40
N ARG A 383 -13.43 11.38 -21.34
CA ARG A 383 -14.88 11.18 -21.20
C ARG A 383 -15.24 10.31 -20.02
N LEU A 384 -14.53 9.20 -19.82
CA LEU A 384 -14.70 8.35 -18.64
C LEU A 384 -14.48 9.17 -17.35
N MET A 385 -13.37 9.90 -17.27
CA MET A 385 -13.06 10.76 -16.13
C MET A 385 -14.13 11.83 -15.89
N ARG A 386 -14.56 12.52 -16.94
CA ARG A 386 -15.52 13.62 -16.84
C ARG A 386 -16.94 13.12 -16.56
N GLN A 387 -17.48 12.27 -17.44
CA GLN A 387 -18.90 11.91 -17.44
C GLN A 387 -19.26 10.82 -16.43
N VAL A 388 -18.34 9.92 -16.10
CA VAL A 388 -18.62 8.77 -15.25
C VAL A 388 -18.05 8.95 -13.84
N ILE A 389 -16.84 9.49 -13.75
CA ILE A 389 -16.11 9.56 -12.46
C ILE A 389 -16.36 10.89 -11.73
N ARG A 390 -16.30 12.03 -12.43
CA ARG A 390 -16.42 13.37 -11.82
C ARG A 390 -17.84 13.95 -11.85
N GLU A 391 -18.61 13.65 -12.89
CA GLU A 391 -20.00 14.09 -12.98
C GLU A 391 -20.88 13.20 -12.09
N GLY A 392 -21.71 13.81 -11.24
CA GLY A 392 -22.75 13.11 -10.48
C GLY A 392 -22.31 12.61 -9.11
N VAL A 393 -22.56 11.32 -8.82
CA VAL A 393 -22.28 10.72 -7.50
C VAL A 393 -20.81 10.32 -7.39
N LYS A 394 -20.33 10.12 -6.16
CA LYS A 394 -18.97 9.64 -5.93
C LYS A 394 -18.84 8.19 -6.42
N THR A 395 -18.12 8.02 -7.52
CA THR A 395 -17.99 6.75 -8.24
C THR A 395 -16.75 5.98 -7.80
N LYS A 396 -16.90 4.69 -7.48
CA LYS A 396 -15.80 3.77 -7.18
C LYS A 396 -15.38 3.04 -8.45
N VAL A 397 -14.08 2.87 -8.68
CA VAL A 397 -13.56 2.28 -9.93
C VAL A 397 -12.80 0.97 -9.68
N LEU A 398 -13.37 -0.15 -10.13
CA LEU A 398 -12.71 -1.45 -10.12
C LEU A 398 -12.14 -1.75 -11.51
N MET A 399 -10.82 -1.84 -11.61
CA MET A 399 -10.10 -2.12 -12.85
C MET A 399 -9.65 -3.57 -12.89
N LEU A 400 -10.03 -4.31 -13.93
CA LEU A 400 -9.57 -5.69 -14.16
C LEU A 400 -8.54 -5.68 -15.28
N SER A 401 -7.34 -6.19 -15.01
CA SER A 401 -6.32 -6.35 -16.04
C SER A 401 -5.37 -7.47 -15.65
N ALA A 402 -4.99 -8.34 -16.57
CA ALA A 402 -3.92 -9.30 -16.31
C ALA A 402 -2.52 -8.66 -16.34
N THR A 403 -2.42 -7.46 -16.93
CA THR A 403 -1.17 -6.75 -17.20
C THR A 403 -1.38 -5.26 -16.95
N PRO A 404 -1.32 -4.80 -15.68
CA PRO A 404 -1.54 -3.39 -15.35
C PRO A 404 -0.43 -2.49 -15.91
N VAL A 405 0.76 -3.04 -16.18
CA VAL A 405 1.89 -2.35 -16.80
C VAL A 405 2.29 -3.12 -18.06
N ASN A 406 2.22 -2.47 -19.23
CA ASN A 406 2.68 -3.07 -20.48
C ASN A 406 4.08 -2.55 -20.85
N ASN A 407 4.25 -1.22 -20.93
CA ASN A 407 5.52 -0.63 -21.37
C ASN A 407 6.05 0.54 -20.52
N ARG A 408 5.21 1.29 -19.78
CA ARG A 408 5.63 2.48 -19.02
C ARG A 408 4.90 2.59 -17.68
N PHE A 409 5.59 3.10 -16.66
CA PHE A 409 4.98 3.37 -15.35
C PHE A 409 3.95 4.51 -15.40
N ASN A 410 4.03 5.39 -16.39
CA ASN A 410 3.00 6.39 -16.64
C ASN A 410 1.63 5.78 -17.00
N ASP A 411 1.61 4.59 -17.61
CA ASP A 411 0.36 3.91 -17.95
C ASP A 411 -0.41 3.54 -16.68
N LEU A 412 0.32 3.00 -15.69
CA LEU A 412 -0.20 2.69 -14.37
C LEU A 412 -0.63 3.96 -13.62
N LYS A 413 0.15 5.04 -13.69
CA LYS A 413 -0.24 6.34 -13.13
C LYS A 413 -1.60 6.81 -13.67
N ASN A 414 -1.82 6.71 -14.98
CA ASN A 414 -3.10 7.10 -15.59
C ASN A 414 -4.25 6.21 -15.13
N GLN A 415 -4.01 4.90 -14.97
CA GLN A 415 -5.03 4.02 -14.38
C GLN A 415 -5.34 4.41 -12.92
N LEU A 416 -4.33 4.75 -12.13
CA LEU A 416 -4.55 5.21 -10.76
C LEU A 416 -5.27 6.54 -10.70
N GLN A 417 -5.05 7.44 -11.65
CA GLN A 417 -5.81 8.70 -11.72
C GLN A 417 -7.33 8.49 -11.74
N LEU A 418 -7.82 7.40 -12.34
CA LEU A 418 -9.24 7.04 -12.31
C LEU A 418 -9.75 6.73 -10.90
N ALA A 419 -8.89 6.21 -10.01
CA ALA A 419 -9.25 5.89 -8.63
C ALA A 419 -9.45 7.14 -7.75
N TYR A 420 -8.70 8.22 -8.02
CA TYR A 420 -8.71 9.44 -7.22
C TYR A 420 -9.26 10.67 -7.95
N GLU A 421 -10.05 10.44 -9.01
CA GLU A 421 -10.72 11.50 -9.78
C GLU A 421 -9.74 12.55 -10.36
N GLY A 422 -8.47 12.20 -10.52
CA GLY A 422 -7.40 13.11 -10.92
C GLY A 422 -6.93 14.11 -9.84
N GLU A 423 -7.46 14.07 -8.62
CA GLU A 423 -7.02 14.86 -7.46
C GLU A 423 -6.01 14.07 -6.61
N SER A 424 -4.73 14.19 -6.95
CA SER A 424 -3.64 13.45 -6.26
C SER A 424 -3.53 13.78 -4.75
N GLU A 425 -4.02 14.94 -4.32
CA GLU A 425 -4.03 15.34 -2.90
C GLU A 425 -5.00 14.50 -2.05
N ASN A 426 -6.08 13.96 -2.63
CA ASN A 426 -7.03 13.13 -1.87
C ASN A 426 -6.43 11.77 -1.52
N LEU A 427 -5.67 11.20 -2.43
CA LEU A 427 -4.97 9.93 -2.20
C LEU A 427 -3.73 10.14 -1.32
N ALA A 428 -2.97 11.23 -1.53
CA ALA A 428 -1.80 11.54 -0.70
C ALA A 428 -2.14 11.76 0.79
N LYS A 429 -3.36 12.19 1.13
CA LYS A 429 -3.84 12.29 2.52
C LYS A 429 -4.10 10.94 3.18
N GLN A 430 -4.33 9.90 2.40
CA GLN A 430 -4.63 8.54 2.87
C GLN A 430 -3.41 7.61 2.76
N LEU A 431 -2.28 8.09 2.24
CA LEU A 431 -1.05 7.33 2.06
C LEU A 431 0.06 7.93 2.93
N ASN A 432 0.92 7.09 3.53
CA ASN A 432 2.08 7.53 4.30
C ASN A 432 3.32 7.76 3.41
N ILE A 433 3.11 8.30 2.20
CA ILE A 433 4.20 8.58 1.26
C ILE A 433 4.98 9.84 1.64
N SER A 434 6.30 9.80 1.46
CA SER A 434 7.19 10.92 1.78
C SER A 434 7.13 12.06 0.76
N THR A 435 6.52 11.81 -0.41
CA THR A 435 6.47 12.74 -1.56
C THR A 435 5.12 12.67 -2.30
N THR A 436 5.00 13.36 -3.44
CA THR A 436 3.80 13.32 -4.28
C THR A 436 3.79 12.10 -5.20
N ILE A 437 2.59 11.61 -5.55
CA ILE A 437 2.38 10.49 -6.47
C ILE A 437 3.13 10.69 -7.81
N ASP A 438 3.10 11.92 -8.34
CA ASP A 438 3.79 12.26 -9.58
C ASP A 438 5.31 12.06 -9.50
N LYS A 439 5.90 12.40 -8.35
CA LYS A 439 7.33 12.25 -8.12
C LYS A 439 7.70 10.78 -7.96
N VAL A 440 6.90 10.00 -7.20
CA VAL A 440 7.07 8.55 -7.05
C VAL A 440 7.11 7.86 -8.42
N PHE A 441 6.15 8.16 -9.31
CA PHE A 441 6.13 7.59 -10.66
C PHE A 441 7.28 8.08 -11.56
N SER A 442 7.65 9.35 -11.46
CA SER A 442 8.79 9.91 -12.20
C SER A 442 10.11 9.24 -11.79
N ASP A 443 10.32 9.04 -10.50
CA ASP A 443 11.50 8.37 -9.95
C ASP A 443 11.52 6.88 -10.33
N ALA A 444 10.38 6.18 -10.26
CA ALA A 444 10.26 4.80 -10.72
C ALA A 444 10.57 4.67 -12.23
N GLN A 445 10.10 5.60 -13.06
CA GLN A 445 10.40 5.60 -14.49
C GLN A 445 11.88 5.88 -14.77
N ARG A 446 12.53 6.76 -13.99
CA ARG A 446 13.99 6.98 -14.08
C ARG A 446 14.74 5.69 -13.75
N VAL A 447 14.40 5.05 -12.63
CA VAL A 447 14.99 3.78 -12.19
C VAL A 447 14.84 2.70 -13.26
N PHE A 448 13.66 2.58 -13.88
CA PHE A 448 13.43 1.64 -14.97
C PHE A 448 14.26 1.94 -16.22
N ASN A 449 14.41 3.22 -16.57
CA ASN A 449 15.24 3.63 -17.71
C ASN A 449 16.73 3.36 -17.47
N GLU A 450 17.19 3.44 -16.23
CA GLU A 450 18.55 3.05 -15.85
C GLU A 450 18.72 1.53 -15.88
N TRP A 451 17.76 0.79 -15.32
CA TRP A 451 17.74 -0.66 -15.33
C TRP A 451 17.69 -1.26 -16.75
N SER A 452 16.91 -0.65 -17.66
CA SER A 452 16.77 -1.14 -19.03
C SER A 452 18.05 -0.99 -19.87
N LYS A 453 18.94 -0.06 -19.51
CA LYS A 453 20.27 0.14 -20.10
C LYS A 453 21.32 -0.82 -19.57
N LEU A 454 21.02 -1.60 -18.53
CA LEU A 454 21.96 -2.57 -17.98
C LEU A 454 22.21 -3.72 -18.97
N PRO A 455 23.41 -4.34 -18.92
CA PRO A 455 23.70 -5.56 -19.67
C PRO A 455 22.69 -6.67 -19.33
N PRO A 456 22.39 -7.60 -20.27
CA PRO A 456 21.40 -8.67 -20.06
C PRO A 456 21.63 -9.50 -18.80
N GLU A 457 22.88 -9.69 -18.39
CA GLU A 457 23.29 -10.44 -17.20
C GLU A 457 22.91 -9.73 -15.89
N ALA A 458 22.90 -8.40 -15.88
CA ALA A 458 22.57 -7.58 -14.71
C ALA A 458 21.11 -7.08 -14.70
N ARG A 459 20.40 -7.24 -15.81
CA ARG A 459 19.00 -6.83 -16.00
C ARG A 459 18.03 -7.88 -15.43
N THR A 460 18.09 -8.07 -14.12
CA THR A 460 17.25 -9.04 -13.37
C THR A 460 16.09 -8.36 -12.64
N SER A 461 15.05 -9.13 -12.31
CA SER A 461 13.89 -8.66 -11.54
C SER A 461 14.26 -8.24 -10.11
N ASP A 462 15.17 -8.96 -9.47
CA ASP A 462 15.59 -8.63 -8.10
C ASP A 462 16.33 -7.29 -8.05
N ARG A 463 17.09 -6.98 -9.12
CA ARG A 463 17.84 -5.74 -9.19
C ARG A 463 16.93 -4.52 -9.31
N ILE A 464 15.89 -4.57 -10.15
CA ILE A 464 14.95 -3.45 -10.26
C ILE A 464 14.17 -3.25 -8.95
N LEU A 465 13.77 -4.33 -8.28
CA LEU A 465 13.06 -4.24 -7.00
C LEU A 465 13.90 -3.57 -5.91
N GLN A 466 15.22 -3.80 -5.89
CA GLN A 466 16.13 -3.12 -4.97
C GLN A 466 16.40 -1.65 -5.31
N MET A 467 16.16 -1.25 -6.57
CA MET A 467 16.37 0.13 -7.02
C MET A 467 15.11 1.00 -6.86
N LEU A 468 13.93 0.39 -6.78
CA LEU A 468 12.67 1.09 -6.56
C LEU A 468 12.54 1.55 -5.10
N ASP A 469 11.95 2.72 -4.92
CA ASP A 469 11.71 3.31 -3.59
C ASP A 469 10.57 2.57 -2.87
N PHE A 470 10.59 2.59 -1.53
CA PHE A 470 9.54 2.02 -0.69
C PHE A 470 8.18 2.70 -0.95
N ASP A 471 8.16 4.02 -1.15
CA ASP A 471 6.96 4.80 -1.47
C ASP A 471 6.22 4.25 -2.71
N PHE A 472 6.94 3.66 -3.67
CA PHE A 472 6.35 3.05 -4.85
C PHE A 472 5.58 1.76 -4.52
N PHE A 473 6.14 0.93 -3.64
CA PHE A 473 5.49 -0.31 -3.20
C PHE A 473 4.27 -0.01 -2.33
N GLU A 474 4.37 0.95 -1.42
CA GLU A 474 3.25 1.37 -0.58
C GLU A 474 2.08 1.89 -1.42
N LEU A 475 2.37 2.73 -2.42
CA LEU A 475 1.36 3.23 -3.35
C LEU A 475 0.70 2.08 -4.12
N LEU A 476 1.50 1.15 -4.66
CA LEU A 476 0.99 0.00 -5.42
C LEU A 476 0.14 -0.93 -4.55
N ASP A 477 0.63 -1.28 -3.37
CA ASP A 477 -0.05 -2.18 -2.44
C ASP A 477 -1.35 -1.58 -1.93
N SER A 478 -1.47 -0.26 -1.85
CA SER A 478 -2.68 0.43 -1.41
C SER A 478 -3.85 0.28 -2.39
N VAL A 479 -3.56 0.31 -3.69
CA VAL A 479 -4.57 0.37 -4.76
C VAL A 479 -4.63 -0.88 -5.64
N THR A 480 -3.71 -1.83 -5.48
CA THR A 480 -3.60 -3.01 -6.35
C THR A 480 -3.74 -4.30 -5.54
N ILE A 481 -4.36 -5.31 -6.15
CA ILE A 481 -4.30 -6.70 -5.70
C ILE A 481 -3.75 -7.52 -6.84
N ALA A 482 -2.52 -8.01 -6.69
CA ALA A 482 -1.81 -8.76 -7.72
C ALA A 482 -1.36 -10.11 -7.17
N ARG A 483 -1.84 -11.21 -7.78
CA ARG A 483 -1.40 -12.56 -7.40
C ARG A 483 -1.02 -13.38 -8.60
N SER A 484 0.09 -14.09 -8.43
CA SER A 484 0.57 -15.07 -9.40
C SER A 484 0.13 -16.49 -9.02
N ARG A 485 0.14 -17.40 -10.00
CA ARG A 485 -0.08 -18.84 -9.73
C ARG A 485 0.93 -19.41 -8.73
N LYS A 486 2.17 -18.92 -8.76
CA LYS A 486 3.22 -19.30 -7.79
C LYS A 486 2.89 -18.81 -6.38
N HIS A 487 2.40 -17.57 -6.27
CA HIS A 487 1.96 -16.99 -5.00
C HIS A 487 0.80 -17.81 -4.40
N ILE A 488 -0.21 -18.15 -5.20
CA ILE A 488 -1.34 -18.96 -4.72
C ILE A 488 -0.86 -20.34 -4.24
N ARG A 489 0.00 -21.03 -5.02
CA ARG A 489 0.58 -22.32 -4.61
C ARG A 489 1.39 -22.27 -3.31
N ALA A 490 2.00 -21.13 -2.99
CA ALA A 490 2.89 -20.98 -1.84
C ALA A 490 2.14 -20.62 -0.54
N PHE A 491 1.06 -19.85 -0.64
CA PHE A 491 0.41 -19.21 0.52
C PHE A 491 -1.04 -19.62 0.74
N TYR A 492 -1.66 -20.35 -0.19
CA TYR A 492 -3.05 -20.79 -0.08
C TYR A 492 -3.17 -22.32 -0.11
N ASP A 493 -4.25 -22.82 0.47
CA ASP A 493 -4.60 -24.23 0.38
C ASP A 493 -5.05 -24.59 -1.05
N MET A 494 -4.42 -25.61 -1.62
CA MET A 494 -4.66 -26.09 -2.99
C MET A 494 -5.63 -27.27 -3.03
N THR A 495 -6.14 -27.75 -1.89
CA THR A 495 -7.05 -28.91 -1.81
C THR A 495 -8.31 -28.74 -2.68
N GLU A 496 -8.96 -27.58 -2.60
CA GLU A 496 -10.16 -27.28 -3.39
C GLU A 496 -9.84 -26.83 -4.84
N ILE A 497 -8.69 -26.17 -5.05
CA ILE A 497 -8.29 -25.58 -6.34
C ILE A 497 -7.74 -26.66 -7.30
N GLY A 498 -7.05 -27.66 -6.75
CA GLY A 498 -6.25 -28.63 -7.52
C GLY A 498 -4.95 -28.04 -8.07
N ALA A 499 -4.19 -28.84 -8.83
CA ALA A 499 -2.93 -28.39 -9.41
C ALA A 499 -3.16 -27.51 -10.65
N PHE A 500 -2.54 -26.32 -10.71
CA PHE A 500 -2.50 -25.57 -11.97
C PHE A 500 -1.77 -26.40 -13.05
N PRO A 501 -2.22 -26.37 -14.31
CA PRO A 501 -1.61 -27.13 -15.38
C PRO A 501 -0.16 -26.69 -15.64
N ASP A 502 0.69 -27.65 -16.00
CA ASP A 502 2.06 -27.37 -16.38
C ASP A 502 2.09 -26.66 -17.74
N ARG A 503 2.66 -25.46 -17.74
CA ARG A 503 2.82 -24.67 -18.95
C ARG A 503 3.94 -25.28 -19.79
N LEU A 504 3.57 -25.99 -20.85
CA LEU A 504 4.53 -26.49 -21.83
C LEU A 504 5.26 -25.31 -22.51
N PRO A 505 6.56 -25.46 -22.82
CA PRO A 505 7.27 -24.46 -23.60
C PRO A 505 6.59 -24.28 -24.96
N PRO A 506 6.44 -23.03 -25.45
CA PRO A 506 5.87 -22.80 -26.77
C PRO A 506 6.75 -23.48 -27.83
N LYS A 507 6.14 -24.28 -28.71
CA LYS A 507 6.80 -24.84 -29.88
C LYS A 507 6.55 -23.92 -31.05
N SER A 508 7.57 -23.20 -31.49
CA SER A 508 7.49 -22.37 -32.69
C SER A 508 7.49 -23.27 -33.93
N ILE A 509 6.30 -23.60 -34.43
CA ILE A 509 6.12 -24.30 -35.70
C ILE A 509 6.15 -23.22 -36.80
N ARG A 510 7.00 -23.41 -37.81
CA ARG A 510 7.09 -22.54 -38.98
C ARG A 510 6.65 -23.34 -40.19
N GLU A 511 5.39 -23.18 -40.57
CA GLU A 511 4.84 -23.79 -41.78
C GLU A 511 4.78 -22.75 -42.91
N PRO A 512 5.04 -23.14 -44.15
CA PRO A 512 4.83 -22.28 -45.30
C PRO A 512 3.32 -22.00 -45.50
N LEU A 513 2.99 -20.87 -46.12
CA LEU A 513 1.60 -20.47 -46.42
C LEU A 513 0.88 -21.46 -47.35
N SER A 514 1.64 -22.20 -48.15
CA SER A 514 1.13 -23.14 -49.14
C SER A 514 2.16 -24.23 -49.43
N ASP A 515 1.69 -25.40 -49.86
CA ASP A 515 2.51 -26.51 -50.35
C ASP A 515 2.97 -26.32 -51.80
N LEU A 516 2.51 -25.24 -52.47
CA LEU A 516 2.89 -24.91 -53.84
C LEU A 516 4.33 -24.37 -53.88
N ALA A 517 5.17 -24.96 -54.73
CA ALA A 517 6.59 -24.59 -54.86
C ALA A 517 6.82 -23.14 -55.32
N ASP A 518 5.87 -22.55 -56.05
CA ASP A 518 5.97 -21.20 -56.61
C ASP A 518 5.15 -20.15 -55.81
N ALA A 519 4.57 -20.53 -54.68
CA ALA A 519 3.80 -19.60 -53.86
C ALA A 519 4.75 -18.65 -53.08
N PRO A 520 4.43 -17.35 -53.02
CA PRO A 520 5.29 -16.39 -52.34
C PRO A 520 5.31 -16.66 -50.83
N THR A 521 6.49 -16.52 -50.24
CA THR A 521 6.68 -16.62 -48.79
C THR A 521 6.10 -15.40 -48.07
N PHE A 522 5.86 -15.52 -46.77
CA PHE A 522 5.38 -14.39 -45.96
C PHE A 522 6.33 -13.18 -46.03
N ASN A 523 7.64 -13.42 -46.10
CA ASN A 523 8.64 -12.35 -46.25
C ASN A 523 8.55 -11.67 -47.61
N GLU A 524 8.36 -12.43 -48.69
CA GLU A 524 8.21 -11.86 -50.04
C GLU A 524 6.91 -11.05 -50.16
N ILE A 525 5.81 -11.53 -49.57
CA ILE A 525 4.55 -10.79 -49.51
C ILE A 525 4.75 -9.51 -48.67
N PHE A 526 5.43 -9.60 -47.53
CA PHE A 526 5.74 -8.45 -46.68
C PHE A 526 6.58 -7.39 -47.42
N GLU A 527 7.63 -7.80 -48.14
CA GLU A 527 8.44 -6.90 -48.96
C GLU A 527 7.61 -6.21 -50.05
N GLN A 528 6.73 -6.94 -50.73
CA GLN A 528 5.81 -6.36 -51.72
C GLN A 528 4.82 -5.38 -51.10
N LEU A 529 4.26 -5.70 -49.92
CA LEU A 529 3.35 -4.81 -49.20
C LEU A 529 4.05 -3.54 -48.69
N GLN A 530 5.33 -3.64 -48.30
CA GLN A 530 6.13 -2.47 -47.93
C GLN A 530 6.48 -1.59 -49.13
N ALA A 531 6.60 -2.17 -50.32
CA ALA A 531 6.87 -1.44 -51.56
C ALA A 531 5.65 -0.63 -52.07
N LEU A 532 4.44 -0.90 -51.57
CA LEU A 532 3.25 -0.13 -51.93
C LEU A 532 3.43 1.35 -51.55
N THR A 533 3.24 2.23 -52.53
CA THR A 533 3.31 3.69 -52.31
C THR A 533 2.12 4.17 -51.48
N LEU A 534 0.95 3.58 -51.73
CA LEU A 534 -0.35 3.95 -51.13
C LEU A 534 -0.67 5.45 -51.35
N ALA A 535 -0.39 5.94 -52.57
CA ALA A 535 -0.48 7.36 -52.94
C ALA A 535 -1.85 8.00 -52.69
N ALA A 536 -2.93 7.22 -52.78
CA ALA A 536 -4.28 7.65 -52.45
C ALA A 536 -4.49 8.02 -50.96
N TYR A 537 -3.61 7.55 -50.07
CA TYR A 537 -3.62 7.81 -48.62
C TYR A 537 -2.46 8.70 -48.17
N THR A 538 -1.55 9.06 -49.09
CA THR A 538 -0.43 9.99 -48.82
C THR A 538 -0.34 11.09 -49.89
N PRO A 539 -1.43 11.83 -50.15
CA PRO A 539 -1.46 12.77 -51.27
C PRO A 539 -0.54 13.99 -51.07
N LEU A 540 -0.16 14.38 -49.83
CA LEU A 540 0.81 15.47 -49.61
C LEU A 540 2.21 15.13 -50.14
N ALA A 541 2.57 13.85 -50.25
CA ALA A 541 3.84 13.44 -50.85
C ALA A 541 3.96 13.83 -52.32
N TYR A 542 2.84 14.12 -52.97
CA TYR A 542 2.73 14.46 -54.39
C TYR A 542 2.32 15.91 -54.61
N VAL A 543 2.19 16.73 -53.57
CA VAL A 543 1.95 18.17 -53.71
C VAL A 543 3.25 18.87 -54.12
N PHE A 544 3.17 19.84 -55.03
CA PHE A 544 4.35 20.60 -55.46
C PHE A 544 5.04 21.27 -54.26
N PRO A 545 6.38 21.27 -54.18
CA PRO A 545 7.12 21.86 -53.04
C PRO A 545 6.75 23.31 -52.71
N SER A 546 6.37 24.10 -53.72
CA SER A 546 5.92 25.49 -53.57
C SER A 546 4.54 25.64 -52.92
N ARG A 547 3.75 24.56 -52.84
CA ARG A 547 2.37 24.52 -52.35
C ARG A 547 2.22 23.76 -51.03
N ILE A 548 3.23 23.02 -50.59
CA ILE A 548 3.19 22.26 -49.31
C ILE A 548 2.85 23.18 -48.12
N SER A 549 3.49 24.37 -48.04
CA SER A 549 3.23 25.34 -46.96
C SER A 549 1.76 25.77 -46.88
N LYS A 550 1.04 25.84 -48.02
CA LYS A 550 -0.40 26.19 -48.04
C LYS A 550 -1.20 25.20 -47.22
N TYR A 551 -0.91 23.91 -47.35
CA TYR A 551 -1.63 22.83 -46.67
C TYR A 551 -1.12 22.61 -45.24
N GLU A 552 0.17 22.79 -45.00
CA GLU A 552 0.71 22.81 -43.63
C GLU A 552 0.08 23.94 -42.82
N ASP A 553 -0.11 25.14 -43.38
CA ASP A 553 -0.74 26.27 -42.69
C ASP A 553 -2.27 26.11 -42.55
N LEU A 554 -2.93 25.49 -43.54
CA LEU A 554 -4.38 25.22 -43.48
C LEU A 554 -4.74 24.17 -42.42
N TYR A 555 -3.90 23.15 -42.25
CA TYR A 555 -4.21 21.97 -41.44
C TYR A 555 -3.30 21.80 -40.20
N ASN A 556 -2.34 22.70 -39.95
CA ASN A 556 -1.63 22.75 -38.66
C ASN A 556 -2.54 23.32 -37.56
N VAL A 557 -2.83 22.48 -36.57
CA VAL A 557 -3.52 22.85 -35.35
C VAL A 557 -2.63 23.78 -34.52
N LYS A 558 -3.05 25.04 -34.32
CA LYS A 558 -2.31 26.08 -33.55
C LYS A 558 -2.38 25.94 -32.02
N GLY A 559 -2.55 24.73 -31.46
CA GLY A 559 -2.64 24.57 -30.01
C GLY A 559 -2.24 23.18 -29.51
N GLY A 560 -1.24 23.13 -28.62
CA GLY A 560 -0.94 21.96 -27.79
C GLY A 560 0.52 21.47 -27.85
N GLN A 561 1.24 21.57 -26.74
CA GLN A 561 2.65 21.16 -26.62
C GLN A 561 2.85 19.63 -26.75
N ALA A 562 4.02 19.26 -27.28
CA ALA A 562 4.71 17.97 -27.31
C ALA A 562 4.36 16.93 -28.42
N ARG A 563 3.20 17.00 -29.09
CA ARG A 563 2.92 16.18 -30.30
C ARG A 563 2.53 16.98 -31.56
N SER A 564 2.45 18.30 -31.47
CA SER A 564 2.31 19.23 -32.60
C SER A 564 3.49 19.20 -33.60
N ASN A 565 4.53 18.39 -33.35
CA ASN A 565 5.75 18.33 -34.17
C ASN A 565 5.71 17.27 -35.28
N ILE A 566 4.67 16.44 -35.39
CA ILE A 566 4.64 15.39 -36.42
C ILE A 566 4.22 15.96 -37.79
N GLY A 567 3.54 17.12 -37.83
CA GLY A 567 3.03 17.72 -39.06
C GLY A 567 2.02 16.82 -39.77
N GLN A 568 1.30 17.36 -40.76
CA GLN A 568 0.32 16.57 -41.52
C GLN A 568 1.00 15.48 -42.36
N PHE A 569 2.20 15.74 -42.86
CA PHE A 569 3.04 14.76 -43.56
C PHE A 569 3.36 13.53 -42.70
N GLY A 570 3.67 13.72 -41.41
CA GLY A 570 3.96 12.61 -40.51
C GLY A 570 2.71 11.77 -40.15
N ARG A 571 1.51 12.37 -40.19
CA ARG A 571 0.25 11.64 -40.04
C ARG A 571 -0.03 10.73 -41.24
N GLU A 572 0.16 11.23 -42.46
CA GLU A 572 0.01 10.41 -43.68
C GLU A 572 1.01 9.25 -43.71
N GLN A 573 2.26 9.48 -43.30
CA GLN A 573 3.25 8.40 -43.14
C GLN A 573 2.84 7.37 -42.06
N GLY A 574 2.17 7.83 -41.00
CA GLY A 574 1.56 6.95 -40.00
C GLY A 574 0.41 6.12 -40.58
N LEU A 575 -0.47 6.74 -41.37
CA LEU A 575 -1.58 6.08 -42.04
C LEU A 575 -1.10 5.03 -43.04
N LYS A 576 -0.07 5.34 -43.84
CA LYS A 576 0.58 4.38 -44.74
C LYS A 576 1.03 3.13 -44.01
N LYS A 577 1.77 3.29 -42.90
CA LYS A 577 2.23 2.16 -42.08
C LYS A 577 1.06 1.37 -41.51
N LEU A 578 0.01 2.05 -41.05
CA LEU A 578 -1.20 1.43 -40.52
C LEU A 578 -1.90 0.58 -41.57
N MET A 579 -2.04 1.09 -42.81
CA MET A 579 -2.62 0.34 -43.92
C MET A 579 -1.81 -0.90 -44.29
N THR A 580 -0.47 -0.79 -44.33
CA THR A 580 0.41 -1.94 -44.56
C THR A 580 0.25 -3.01 -43.47
N VAL A 581 0.21 -2.59 -42.19
CA VAL A 581 -0.02 -3.51 -41.06
C VAL A 581 -1.42 -4.13 -41.14
N ASN A 582 -2.44 -3.36 -41.54
CA ASN A 582 -3.80 -3.89 -41.67
C ASN A 582 -3.90 -4.96 -42.76
N LEU A 583 -3.25 -4.74 -43.90
CA LEU A 583 -3.16 -5.72 -44.98
C LEU A 583 -2.50 -7.02 -44.50
N LEU A 584 -1.44 -6.93 -43.68
CA LEU A 584 -0.80 -8.11 -43.09
C LEU A 584 -1.74 -8.84 -42.11
N LYS A 585 -2.42 -8.11 -41.21
CA LYS A 585 -3.38 -8.71 -40.27
C LYS A 585 -4.53 -9.41 -41.00
N ARG A 586 -5.04 -8.80 -42.08
CA ARG A 586 -6.09 -9.40 -42.91
C ARG A 586 -5.59 -10.65 -43.62
N LEU A 587 -4.33 -10.71 -44.03
CA LEU A 587 -3.67 -11.91 -44.56
C LEU A 587 -3.53 -13.02 -43.51
N GLU A 588 -3.17 -12.68 -42.28
CA GLU A 588 -3.12 -13.63 -41.16
C GLU A 588 -4.49 -14.21 -40.82
N SER A 589 -5.56 -13.40 -40.97
CA SER A 589 -6.94 -13.83 -40.76
C SER A 589 -7.41 -14.82 -41.84
N SER A 590 -7.34 -14.43 -43.12
CA SER A 590 -7.55 -15.35 -44.25
C SER A 590 -7.16 -14.71 -45.59
N VAL A 591 -6.87 -15.55 -46.59
CA VAL A 591 -6.65 -15.10 -47.97
C VAL A 591 -7.86 -14.30 -48.52
N GLU A 592 -9.09 -14.69 -48.15
CA GLU A 592 -10.28 -13.98 -48.61
C GLU A 592 -10.44 -12.61 -47.93
N ALA A 593 -10.16 -12.50 -46.63
CA ALA A 593 -10.15 -11.22 -45.92
C ALA A 593 -9.11 -10.26 -46.50
N PHE A 594 -7.92 -10.78 -46.82
CA PHE A 594 -6.88 -10.03 -47.51
C PHE A 594 -7.32 -9.55 -48.89
N ARG A 595 -7.93 -10.43 -49.69
CA ARG A 595 -8.45 -10.11 -51.04
C ARG A 595 -9.49 -9.01 -50.99
N LEU A 596 -10.43 -9.06 -50.03
CA LEU A 596 -11.45 -8.04 -49.85
C LEU A 596 -10.85 -6.67 -49.50
N THR A 597 -9.86 -6.64 -48.59
CA THR A 597 -9.18 -5.39 -48.21
C THR A 597 -8.35 -4.83 -49.36
N LEU A 598 -7.62 -5.66 -50.09
CA LEU A 598 -6.91 -5.24 -51.30
C LEU A 598 -7.86 -4.69 -52.38
N ALA A 599 -9.01 -5.32 -52.60
CA ALA A 599 -10.00 -4.82 -53.56
C ALA A 599 -10.55 -3.45 -53.15
N LYS A 600 -10.77 -3.21 -51.86
CA LYS A 600 -11.16 -1.89 -51.33
C LYS A 600 -10.06 -0.84 -51.55
N VAL A 601 -8.80 -1.19 -51.31
CA VAL A 601 -7.65 -0.33 -51.55
C VAL A 601 -7.52 -0.01 -53.05
N GLY A 602 -7.65 -1.01 -53.93
CA GLY A 602 -7.67 -0.82 -55.38
C GLY A 602 -8.79 0.13 -55.83
N GLY A 603 -10.02 -0.10 -55.39
CA GLY A 603 -11.14 0.79 -55.71
C GLY A 603 -10.99 2.21 -55.15
N ALA A 604 -10.20 2.40 -54.09
CA ALA A 604 -9.83 3.74 -53.60
C ALA A 604 -8.85 4.43 -54.57
N VAL A 605 -7.86 3.69 -55.07
CA VAL A 605 -6.91 4.18 -56.10
C VAL A 605 -7.64 4.50 -57.41
N ASP A 606 -8.55 3.64 -57.87
CA ASP A 606 -9.33 3.86 -59.09
C ASP A 606 -10.15 5.16 -59.02
N ARG A 607 -10.80 5.42 -57.87
CA ARG A 607 -11.54 6.68 -57.65
C ARG A 607 -10.64 7.91 -57.64
N ALA A 608 -9.43 7.80 -57.10
CA ALA A 608 -8.46 8.90 -57.13
C ALA A 608 -7.99 9.16 -58.57
N LEU A 609 -7.71 8.11 -59.35
CA LEU A 609 -7.39 8.20 -60.78
C LEU A 609 -8.51 8.87 -61.59
N ASP A 610 -9.77 8.45 -61.39
CA ASP A 610 -10.94 9.04 -62.05
C ASP A 610 -11.10 10.53 -61.72
N SER A 611 -10.83 10.91 -60.46
CA SER A 611 -10.89 12.32 -60.01
C SER A 611 -9.81 13.18 -60.68
N ILE A 612 -8.60 12.63 -60.82
CA ILE A 612 -7.48 13.26 -61.51
C ILE A 612 -7.78 13.42 -63.01
N GLN A 613 -8.29 12.37 -63.66
CA GLN A 613 -8.58 12.37 -65.10
C GLN A 613 -9.74 13.31 -65.47
N SER A 614 -10.78 13.36 -64.64
CA SER A 614 -11.94 14.22 -64.88
C SER A 614 -11.68 15.71 -64.62
N ARG A 615 -10.53 16.07 -63.99
CA ARG A 615 -10.21 17.42 -63.49
C ARG A 615 -11.37 18.05 -62.69
N ALA A 616 -12.23 17.22 -62.13
CA ALA A 616 -13.44 17.65 -61.47
C ALA A 616 -13.26 17.51 -59.95
N GLY A 617 -12.89 18.61 -59.30
CA GLY A 617 -12.91 18.72 -57.84
C GLY A 617 -11.54 18.73 -57.18
N SER A 618 -11.52 18.28 -55.92
CA SER A 618 -10.34 18.20 -55.06
C SER A 618 -10.08 16.74 -54.76
N LEU A 619 -8.81 16.35 -54.65
CA LEU A 619 -8.44 15.09 -54.01
C LEU A 619 -8.93 15.19 -52.56
N THR A 620 -10.07 14.54 -52.30
CA THR A 620 -10.54 14.30 -50.95
C THR A 620 -9.82 13.07 -50.47
N ASP A 621 -9.20 13.14 -49.29
CA ASP A 621 -8.74 11.96 -48.60
C ASP A 621 -9.92 10.98 -48.52
N LEU A 622 -9.77 9.82 -49.17
CA LEU A 622 -10.86 8.91 -49.45
C LEU A 622 -11.52 8.46 -48.15
N ASP A 623 -12.84 8.32 -48.18
CA ASP A 623 -13.65 7.98 -47.01
C ASP A 623 -13.15 6.66 -46.37
N LEU A 624 -12.38 6.76 -45.29
CA LEU A 624 -11.86 5.61 -44.52
C LEU A 624 -12.97 4.82 -43.81
N THR A 625 -14.20 5.35 -43.82
CA THR A 625 -15.41 4.80 -43.19
C THR A 625 -15.81 3.40 -43.70
N GLY A 626 -15.29 2.96 -44.85
CA GLY A 626 -15.58 1.66 -45.46
C GLY A 626 -14.44 0.64 -45.40
N ILE A 627 -13.25 1.04 -44.93
CA ILE A 627 -12.17 0.09 -44.65
C ILE A 627 -12.53 -0.55 -43.32
N ASP A 628 -13.01 -1.78 -43.42
CA ASP A 628 -13.13 -2.67 -42.28
C ASP A 628 -11.67 -2.96 -41.91
N LEU A 629 -11.05 -2.07 -41.14
CA LEU A 629 -9.80 -2.38 -40.47
C LEU A 629 -10.16 -3.60 -39.60
N ASP A 630 -9.45 -4.73 -39.68
CA ASP A 630 -9.65 -5.77 -38.66
C ASP A 630 -9.18 -5.13 -37.37
N VAL A 631 -10.13 -4.53 -36.65
CA VAL A 631 -9.92 -3.84 -35.40
C VAL A 631 -9.86 -4.90 -34.30
N ASP A 632 -9.09 -5.96 -34.56
CA ASP A 632 -8.75 -6.95 -33.54
C ASP A 632 -7.89 -6.34 -32.44
N ASP A 633 -7.23 -5.21 -32.75
CA ASP A 633 -6.60 -4.27 -31.82
C ASP A 633 -7.30 -2.89 -31.86
N GLU A 634 -8.59 -2.81 -31.45
CA GLU A 634 -9.27 -1.53 -31.05
C GLU A 634 -8.57 -0.80 -29.89
N ASP A 635 -7.52 -1.44 -29.36
CA ASP A 635 -6.78 -1.12 -28.14
C ASP A 635 -5.55 -0.23 -28.40
N ASP A 636 -5.21 0.03 -29.67
CA ASP A 636 -4.18 1.00 -30.03
C ASP A 636 -4.83 2.36 -30.32
N ALA A 637 -4.83 3.24 -29.32
CA ALA A 637 -5.38 4.60 -29.39
C ALA A 637 -4.90 5.43 -30.60
N ASN A 638 -3.78 5.03 -31.23
CA ASN A 638 -3.30 5.63 -32.48
C ASN A 638 -4.27 5.41 -33.66
N VAL A 639 -5.00 4.30 -33.71
CA VAL A 639 -5.95 4.00 -34.79
C VAL A 639 -7.18 4.92 -34.70
N GLU A 640 -7.62 5.24 -33.49
CA GLU A 640 -8.71 6.19 -33.23
C GLU A 640 -8.28 7.63 -33.62
N ALA A 641 -7.07 8.05 -33.26
CA ALA A 641 -6.55 9.39 -33.65
C ALA A 641 -6.38 9.57 -35.17
N LEU A 642 -6.10 8.49 -35.91
CA LEU A 642 -5.89 8.52 -37.37
C LEU A 642 -7.17 8.37 -38.20
N SER A 643 -8.21 7.75 -37.65
CA SER A 643 -9.47 7.46 -38.37
C SER A 643 -10.50 8.61 -38.31
N TYR A 644 -10.34 9.56 -37.37
CA TYR A 644 -11.28 10.66 -37.14
C TYR A 644 -10.75 12.05 -37.58
N GLY A 645 -9.76 12.11 -38.48
CA GLY A 645 -9.28 13.37 -39.06
C GLY A 645 -10.32 14.02 -39.99
N GLU A 646 -10.37 15.36 -40.00
CA GLU A 646 -11.16 16.11 -40.98
C GLU A 646 -10.73 15.74 -42.41
N LYS A 647 -11.70 15.67 -43.34
CA LYS A 647 -11.44 15.36 -44.75
C LYS A 647 -10.52 16.40 -45.36
N ILE A 648 -9.26 16.04 -45.57
CA ILE A 648 -8.29 16.91 -46.22
C ILE A 648 -8.69 17.04 -47.68
N ARG A 649 -8.84 18.29 -48.10
CA ARG A 649 -9.10 18.65 -49.50
C ARG A 649 -7.84 19.25 -50.07
N ILE A 650 -7.17 18.48 -50.93
CA ILE A 650 -6.03 18.95 -51.71
C ILE A 650 -6.53 19.34 -53.10
N ASP A 651 -6.10 20.50 -53.55
CA ASP A 651 -6.48 21.04 -54.85
C ASP A 651 -5.72 20.25 -55.91
N LEU A 652 -6.41 19.78 -56.95
CA LEU A 652 -5.79 19.00 -58.03
C LEU A 652 -4.71 19.82 -58.76
N ASP A 653 -4.86 21.15 -58.81
CA ASP A 653 -3.90 22.07 -59.44
C ASP A 653 -2.57 22.18 -58.65
N ASP A 654 -2.57 21.79 -57.38
CA ASP A 654 -1.39 21.84 -56.51
C ASP A 654 -0.66 20.48 -56.42
N VAL A 655 -1.17 19.44 -57.10
CA VAL A 655 -0.60 18.08 -57.11
C VAL A 655 0.18 17.82 -58.40
N ASP A 656 1.35 17.22 -58.25
CA ASP A 656 2.15 16.66 -59.34
C ASP A 656 1.53 15.34 -59.80
N VAL A 657 0.58 15.45 -60.72
CA VAL A 657 -0.16 14.34 -61.34
C VAL A 657 0.74 13.39 -62.14
N GLU A 658 1.89 13.85 -62.65
CA GLU A 658 2.81 12.97 -63.39
C GLU A 658 3.63 12.08 -62.45
N SER A 659 3.97 12.61 -61.27
CA SER A 659 4.69 11.85 -60.23
C SER A 659 3.78 10.92 -59.41
N TRP A 660 2.49 11.26 -59.28
CA TRP A 660 1.45 10.47 -58.59
C TRP A 660 1.06 9.23 -59.40
#